data_AF-A0AAC9URQ3-F1
#
_entry.id   AF-A0AAC9URQ3-F1
#
_cell.length_a   1.000
_cell.length_b   1.000
_cell.length_c   1.000
_cell.angle_alpha   90.00
_cell.angle_beta   90.00
_cell.angle_gamma   90.00
#
_symmetry.space_group_name_H-M   'P 1'
#
loop_
_entity.id
_entity.type
_entity.pdbx_description
1 polymer ?
#
loop_
_entity_poly.entity_id
_entity_poly.type
_entity_poly.pdbx_seq_one_letter_code
_entity_poly.pdbx_strand_id
1 'polypeptide(L)'
;MIKNIFITIMMLFSIVFGNVTSVVAVVANSDSLKTDHQLSVLVDYKKTTNKQIFLAVNDTSNQERELTMKIPDGLSFDEAATTNENKTNQVDISADRSTSLIKIKFKTSQPPKNSQLVFSIVDTVKAQKGTFSVQSKYKNITYTSEEVGIVLPKESSTVEGSQSFESSNNQNSNEFSRKILSQEESNLMVKETRENSRASSEYLPVPDDIVPMSGVLTQKVGSSPIYDSQNNVLQITNKTGQVGGIWSKKKLNFSKDFVYDSYIYLGNQTSNAADGITFTFQNDPRMATTPSKVIAGGGFALGVYGNSNNTRNGYVKNALSIEFDTYMNTGSRDPIDKEVNSNGGRGHIAIVIPKARNNTASGNHINPQYPTDYLSNGKWRRFKVAWNADNKIMTYGLDGLVDQTYQFDPIKVFGANEAYWGFTGSTGNKSALNAVAISEIPQKGSQLLKIKDERTQEVITDFGQVQPGDPLEYELDTKYIDGPEDWANIFIKLSLPAGITYIPGSITSDDKIVNDSGNVSGQSLNIPIGDLKTDQVNKLIFKAKVNNNVADQTNLLNRGLAYNTDFGVQSNLVTLQVNKPKDPVLTKQVRNISKGEKKFKDETNAYKDDQLEYQVITKLNDSESLKDGVFEDIIDKNLTVTNQQVGMQIMNSDGTWGGTQLIKINSDDGKIIVGREIDAGATIRFIFKAIVNNDNKSEIDNTFSLIGGSYNGPWHSNVAKVNVGKKTPPTLIKEVKNITKSDSGYATETTAEVDDEIEYRIQIVNTASDDIKPGAILKDVFDADLGDIQQGKIDYLDQDEKITATQTTDWDNNQVTLDHGIPVAGQGMAIAYVKAKVKETNKSVINNSASLVTDFGTGTSEKAKLNIKQSKGRIVVRYRDRKDENHKLAEDKVYDGKLGDTQKIQPEVIPDSQGNWTVVDSSNQPNPDWSSTTKPDWDLAHDYTVTYAKDEQVITYRYEESHIGIIADKRWDFGMHDTTSTNRNYYLQAKTSNNQKQPYAVGVEDYYTSKGWTLNVRQDDQFHTNANEKIAGGQKFLDNAVLNFHNGQVVLKEGDDVGATAPVSKLTSEFELTPNGEAVNLMTHTSKTPDPGYYAAHGFGIWEYQFGDSKQADYSIGLRVPEKTKRYPRQYTSQLTWSLVIAE
;
A
#
# COMPACT_ATOMS: atom_id res chain seq x y z
N MET A 1 -69.19 21.55 28.02
CA MET A 1 -68.91 21.07 29.39
C MET A 1 -67.46 20.60 29.39
N ILE A 2 -66.55 20.95 30.32
CA ILE A 2 -66.60 20.86 31.80
C ILE A 2 -66.55 19.40 32.25
N LYS A 3 -65.59 18.92 33.06
CA LYS A 3 -64.33 19.51 33.63
C LYS A 3 -63.33 18.35 33.88
N ASN A 4 -62.04 18.50 33.59
CA ASN A 4 -60.91 18.87 34.49
C ASN A 4 -60.64 17.84 35.62
N ILE A 5 -59.41 17.57 36.04
CA ILE A 5 -58.11 18.30 35.93
C ILE A 5 -56.99 17.22 36.00
N PHE A 6 -55.74 17.30 35.51
CA PHE A 6 -54.90 18.07 34.56
C PHE A 6 -53.56 17.24 34.49
N ILE A 7 -52.64 17.30 33.53
CA ILE A 7 -52.45 17.97 32.22
C ILE A 7 -51.51 16.99 31.44
N THR A 8 -51.69 16.48 30.20
CA THR A 8 -52.15 17.00 28.88
C THR A 8 -51.12 17.98 28.29
N ILE A 9 -50.57 17.85 27.06
CA ILE A 9 -51.19 17.62 25.74
C ILE A 9 -50.25 16.83 24.79
N MET A 10 -50.84 16.15 23.80
CA MET A 10 -50.23 15.58 22.59
C MET A 10 -50.91 16.19 21.34
N MET A 11 -50.28 16.14 20.15
CA MET A 11 -50.68 16.74 18.86
C MET A 11 -50.29 18.23 18.73
N LEU A 12 -50.00 18.79 17.54
CA LEU A 12 -50.36 18.38 16.17
C LEU A 12 -49.22 17.81 15.28
N PHE A 13 -49.65 17.08 14.25
CA PHE A 13 -48.87 16.63 13.09
C PHE A 13 -48.51 17.80 12.15
N SER A 14 -47.34 17.74 11.48
CA SER A 14 -47.26 17.47 10.02
C SER A 14 -45.86 17.66 9.39
N ILE A 15 -45.42 16.64 8.63
CA ILE A 15 -44.54 16.71 7.43
C ILE A 15 -43.12 17.30 7.58
N VAL A 16 -42.09 16.44 7.45
CA VAL A 16 -40.91 16.52 6.53
C VAL A 16 -39.88 15.46 6.96
N PHE A 17 -39.70 14.41 6.14
CA PHE A 17 -38.52 13.53 5.95
C PHE A 17 -37.77 12.85 7.13
N GLY A 18 -37.22 11.66 6.86
CA GLY A 18 -36.01 11.15 7.54
C GLY A 18 -36.12 9.83 8.32
N ASN A 19 -36.09 8.68 7.63
CA ASN A 19 -35.89 7.39 8.28
C ASN A 19 -34.44 7.23 8.77
N VAL A 20 -34.21 7.21 10.09
CA VAL A 20 -32.94 6.75 10.66
C VAL A 20 -33.09 5.28 11.04
N THR A 21 -32.55 4.39 10.21
CA THR A 21 -32.34 2.98 10.58
C THR A 21 -31.04 2.87 11.37
N SER A 22 -31.14 2.66 12.67
CA SER A 22 -29.99 2.43 13.55
C SER A 22 -29.37 1.06 13.27
N VAL A 23 -28.36 1.05 12.39
CA VAL A 23 -27.49 -0.13 12.23
C VAL A 23 -26.69 -0.29 13.52
N VAL A 24 -27.04 -1.29 14.32
CA VAL A 24 -26.26 -1.70 15.48
C VAL A 24 -24.93 -2.23 14.97
N ALA A 25 -23.85 -1.48 15.20
CA ALA A 25 -22.51 -1.97 15.01
C ALA A 25 -22.26 -3.08 16.06
N VAL A 26 -22.08 -4.32 15.58
CA VAL A 26 -21.63 -5.41 16.44
C VAL A 26 -20.23 -5.06 16.90
N VAL A 27 -20.07 -4.83 18.20
CA VAL A 27 -18.75 -4.67 18.83
C VAL A 27 -18.09 -6.05 18.85
N ALA A 28 -17.25 -6.32 17.86
CA ALA A 28 -16.28 -7.39 17.96
C ALA A 28 -15.33 -7.13 19.14
N ASN A 29 -14.78 -8.19 19.72
CA ASN A 29 -13.71 -8.05 20.70
C ASN A 29 -12.48 -7.41 20.04
N SER A 30 -11.56 -6.88 20.85
CA SER A 30 -10.32 -6.29 20.35
C SER A 30 -9.33 -7.37 19.90
N ASP A 31 -9.55 -7.92 18.71
CA ASP A 31 -8.71 -8.94 18.10
C ASP A 31 -7.30 -8.39 17.88
N SER A 32 -6.35 -8.85 18.70
CA SER A 32 -4.96 -8.41 18.63
C SER A 32 -4.23 -9.12 17.50
N LEU A 33 -3.77 -8.35 16.51
CA LEU A 33 -2.85 -8.81 15.47
C LEU A 33 -1.48 -9.10 16.12
N LYS A 34 -1.34 -10.31 16.66
CA LYS A 34 -0.08 -10.87 17.15
C LYS A 34 0.65 -11.50 15.97
N THR A 35 1.85 -11.02 15.68
CA THR A 35 2.76 -11.71 14.75
C THR A 35 3.71 -12.63 15.51
N ASP A 36 4.11 -12.27 16.74
CA ASP A 36 4.81 -13.13 17.67
C ASP A 36 4.44 -12.79 19.14
N HIS A 37 5.21 -13.32 20.09
CA HIS A 37 5.01 -13.13 21.53
C HIS A 37 5.57 -11.80 22.08
N GLN A 38 6.17 -10.95 21.23
CA GLN A 38 6.85 -9.70 21.62
C GLN A 38 6.21 -8.46 20.99
N LEU A 39 5.55 -8.61 19.84
CA LEU A 39 4.89 -7.56 19.07
C LEU A 39 3.37 -7.80 18.97
N SER A 40 2.61 -6.81 19.44
CA SER A 40 1.16 -6.72 19.25
C SER A 40 0.77 -5.45 18.50
N VAL A 41 -0.09 -5.58 17.48
CA VAL A 41 -0.75 -4.47 16.79
C VAL A 41 -2.27 -4.56 17.04
N LEU A 42 -2.91 -3.42 17.29
CA LEU A 42 -4.34 -3.30 17.60
C LEU A 42 -4.95 -2.13 16.84
N VAL A 43 -6.15 -2.33 16.30
CA VAL A 43 -6.93 -1.25 15.67
C VAL A 43 -7.67 -0.48 16.76
N ASP A 44 -7.47 0.84 16.83
CA ASP A 44 -8.28 1.72 17.68
C ASP A 44 -9.56 2.09 16.93
N TYR A 45 -10.54 1.18 16.99
CA TYR A 45 -11.88 1.36 16.41
C TYR A 45 -12.66 2.53 17.05
N LYS A 46 -12.22 3.09 18.18
CA LYS A 46 -12.86 4.26 18.82
C LYS A 46 -12.35 5.59 18.24
N LYS A 47 -11.10 5.63 17.75
CA LYS A 47 -10.54 6.79 17.03
C LYS A 47 -10.67 6.72 15.50
N THR A 48 -10.76 5.51 14.93
CA THR A 48 -10.80 5.31 13.47
C THR A 48 -12.03 5.95 12.81
N THR A 49 -11.79 6.69 11.73
CA THR A 49 -12.80 7.45 10.96
C THR A 49 -12.86 6.96 9.50
N ASN A 50 -13.68 7.59 8.67
CA ASN A 50 -13.68 7.37 7.22
C ASN A 50 -12.45 7.97 6.50
N LYS A 51 -11.57 8.70 7.18
CA LYS A 51 -10.40 9.40 6.61
C LYS A 51 -9.07 9.06 7.28
N GLN A 52 -9.11 8.45 8.47
CA GLN A 52 -7.91 8.08 9.25
C GLN A 52 -8.12 6.76 10.01
N ILE A 53 -7.15 5.85 9.91
CA ILE A 53 -7.09 4.60 10.67
C ILE A 53 -6.01 4.73 11.74
N PHE A 54 -6.36 4.39 12.98
CA PHE A 54 -5.47 4.50 14.13
C PHE A 54 -5.02 3.10 14.57
N LEU A 55 -3.72 2.82 14.53
CA LEU A 55 -3.14 1.57 15.01
C LEU A 55 -2.33 1.82 16.29
N ALA A 56 -2.65 1.10 17.36
CA ALA A 56 -1.83 1.00 18.55
C ALA A 56 -0.80 -0.13 18.38
N VAL A 57 0.48 0.21 18.52
CA VAL A 57 1.61 -0.72 18.40
C VAL A 57 2.33 -0.80 19.74
N ASN A 58 2.59 -2.03 20.18
CA ASN A 58 3.38 -2.31 21.36
C ASN A 58 4.36 -3.46 21.08
N ASP A 59 5.65 -3.13 21.03
CA ASP A 59 6.77 -4.02 20.77
C ASP A 59 7.73 -4.04 21.97
N THR A 60 8.09 -5.24 22.40
CA THR A 60 8.95 -5.51 23.57
C THR A 60 10.34 -6.06 23.20
N SER A 61 10.62 -6.26 21.92
CA SER A 61 11.74 -7.07 21.41
C SER A 61 13.14 -6.45 21.50
N ASN A 62 13.24 -5.15 21.84
CA ASN A 62 14.47 -4.37 21.97
C ASN A 62 15.43 -4.45 20.76
N GLN A 63 14.90 -4.55 19.52
CA GLN A 63 15.65 -4.65 18.26
C GLN A 63 14.95 -3.85 17.15
N GLU A 64 15.64 -3.60 16.02
CA GLU A 64 14.96 -3.12 14.80
C GLU A 64 13.98 -4.19 14.28
N ARG A 65 12.84 -3.73 13.75
CA ARG A 65 11.89 -4.54 12.99
C ARG A 65 11.41 -3.77 11.75
N GLU A 66 11.14 -4.52 10.68
CA GLU A 66 10.37 -4.06 9.52
C GLU A 66 8.97 -4.68 9.63
N LEU A 67 7.93 -3.84 9.65
CA LEU A 67 6.55 -4.27 9.50
C LEU A 67 6.11 -3.99 8.07
N THR A 68 5.44 -4.96 7.44
CA THR A 68 4.79 -4.80 6.15
C THR A 68 3.30 -5.08 6.35
N MET A 69 2.44 -4.16 5.92
CA MET A 69 0.99 -4.26 6.07
C MET A 69 0.33 -4.13 4.70
N LYS A 70 -0.64 -4.99 4.39
CA LYS A 70 -1.45 -4.83 3.17
C LYS A 70 -2.46 -3.69 3.34
N ILE A 71 -2.51 -2.78 2.37
CA ILE A 71 -3.59 -1.81 2.23
C ILE A 71 -4.85 -2.59 1.78
N PRO A 72 -6.01 -2.43 2.44
CA PRO A 72 -7.22 -3.11 2.02
C PRO A 72 -7.67 -2.68 0.61
N ASP A 73 -8.14 -3.66 -0.17
CA ASP A 73 -8.50 -3.46 -1.57
C ASP A 73 -9.57 -2.36 -1.72
N GLY A 74 -9.25 -1.31 -2.50
CA GLY A 74 -10.13 -0.15 -2.71
C GLY A 74 -9.91 1.04 -1.77
N LEU A 75 -8.84 1.04 -0.97
CA LEU A 75 -8.33 2.21 -0.25
C LEU A 75 -6.99 2.70 -0.83
N SER A 76 -6.75 4.01 -0.75
CA SER A 76 -5.50 4.67 -1.18
C SER A 76 -4.84 5.36 0.01
N PHE A 77 -3.56 5.08 0.25
CA PHE A 77 -2.78 5.61 1.38
C PHE A 77 -2.24 7.02 1.10
N ASP A 78 -2.42 7.94 2.06
CA ASP A 78 -1.81 9.27 2.04
C ASP A 78 -0.48 9.28 2.82
N GLU A 79 0.61 9.24 2.08
CA GLU A 79 1.98 9.28 2.60
C GLU A 79 2.37 10.65 3.18
N ALA A 80 1.70 11.74 2.77
CA ALA A 80 1.98 13.09 3.22
C ALA A 80 1.14 13.51 4.44
N ALA A 81 -0.08 12.97 4.58
CA ALA A 81 -0.98 13.23 5.70
C ALA A 81 -0.92 12.15 6.82
N THR A 82 -0.04 11.16 6.70
CA THR A 82 0.17 10.11 7.72
C THR A 82 1.13 10.60 8.80
N THR A 83 0.80 10.34 10.08
CA THR A 83 1.58 10.87 11.22
C THR A 83 1.74 9.86 12.36
N ASN A 84 2.76 10.09 13.19
CA ASN A 84 2.99 9.39 14.46
C ASN A 84 2.79 10.41 15.61
N GLU A 85 1.83 10.18 16.50
CA GLU A 85 1.57 11.08 17.63
C GLU A 85 2.74 11.06 18.66
N ASN A 86 3.45 9.92 18.79
CA ASN A 86 4.61 9.75 19.68
C ASN A 86 5.91 10.22 19.02
N LYS A 87 6.18 11.53 19.12
CA LYS A 87 7.37 12.23 18.60
C LYS A 87 8.74 11.73 19.09
N THR A 88 8.79 10.75 20.00
CA THR A 88 10.04 10.16 20.53
C THR A 88 10.67 9.12 19.61
N ASN A 89 9.88 8.45 18.76
CA ASN A 89 10.32 7.33 17.95
C ASN A 89 10.48 7.78 16.50
N GLN A 90 11.70 7.69 15.95
CA GLN A 90 11.91 7.90 14.52
C GLN A 90 11.44 6.66 13.76
N VAL A 91 10.52 6.85 12.82
CA VAL A 91 9.90 5.78 12.03
C VAL A 91 9.98 6.21 10.57
N ASP A 92 10.56 5.38 9.71
CA ASP A 92 10.35 5.49 8.27
C ASP A 92 9.05 4.76 7.92
N ILE A 93 8.16 5.44 7.21
CA ILE A 93 6.98 4.85 6.60
C ILE A 93 7.12 5.09 5.09
N SER A 94 6.94 4.05 4.29
CA SER A 94 6.90 4.15 2.83
C SER A 94 5.85 3.20 2.25
N ALA A 95 5.26 3.58 1.12
CA ALA A 95 4.24 2.75 0.46
C ALA A 95 4.69 2.25 -0.92
N ASP A 96 4.71 0.93 -1.09
CA ASP A 96 4.84 0.31 -2.40
C ASP A 96 3.47 0.31 -3.08
N ARG A 97 3.31 1.27 -3.99
CA ARG A 97 2.08 1.48 -4.78
C ARG A 97 1.86 0.39 -5.85
N SER A 98 2.85 -0.48 -6.11
CA SER A 98 2.74 -1.60 -7.04
C SER A 98 2.23 -2.89 -6.40
N THR A 99 2.46 -3.08 -5.09
CA THR A 99 2.02 -4.27 -4.33
C THR A 99 0.92 -3.98 -3.31
N SER A 100 0.52 -2.71 -3.15
CA SER A 100 -0.41 -2.24 -2.11
C SER A 100 0.08 -2.54 -0.69
N LEU A 101 1.39 -2.41 -0.45
CA LEU A 101 2.02 -2.68 0.84
C LEU A 101 2.57 -1.38 1.47
N ILE A 102 2.24 -1.14 2.74
CA ILE A 102 2.89 -0.12 3.58
C ILE A 102 4.01 -0.80 4.35
N LYS A 103 5.23 -0.25 4.23
CA LYS A 103 6.39 -0.65 5.01
C LYS A 103 6.66 0.36 6.12
N ILE A 104 6.96 -0.16 7.31
CA ILE A 104 7.26 0.63 8.51
C ILE A 104 8.58 0.10 9.07
N LYS A 105 9.61 0.96 9.12
CA LYS A 105 10.89 0.65 9.76
C LYS A 105 11.12 1.56 10.97
N PHE A 106 11.29 0.95 12.14
CA PHE A 106 11.67 1.67 13.36
C PHE A 106 13.17 1.94 13.36
N LYS A 107 13.59 3.21 13.47
CA LYS A 107 14.98 3.67 13.28
C LYS A 107 15.77 3.79 14.60
N THR A 108 15.23 3.28 15.71
CA THR A 108 15.75 3.49 17.07
C THR A 108 15.97 2.18 17.80
N SER A 109 17.04 2.11 18.60
CA SER A 109 17.38 0.95 19.45
C SER A 109 16.43 0.72 20.64
N GLN A 110 15.38 1.53 20.76
CA GLN A 110 14.20 1.22 21.57
C GLN A 110 12.97 1.13 20.64
N PRO A 111 12.25 0.00 20.63
CA PRO A 111 11.07 -0.19 19.80
C PRO A 111 9.82 0.47 20.42
N PRO A 112 8.76 0.70 19.62
CA PRO A 112 7.56 1.40 20.07
C PRO A 112 6.77 0.60 21.11
N LYS A 113 6.87 1.02 22.38
CA LYS A 113 5.90 0.67 23.41
C LYS A 113 4.77 1.69 23.41
N ASN A 114 3.53 1.23 23.52
CA ASN A 114 2.30 2.05 23.58
C ASN A 114 2.29 3.25 22.59
N SER A 115 2.63 3.01 21.32
CA SER A 115 2.70 4.08 20.30
C SER A 115 1.52 4.00 19.33
N GLN A 116 1.06 5.16 18.87
CA GLN A 116 -0.09 5.26 17.97
C GLN A 116 0.33 5.82 16.61
N LEU A 117 0.08 5.04 15.57
CA LEU A 117 0.30 5.39 14.17
C LEU A 117 -1.03 5.76 13.51
N VAL A 118 -1.05 6.86 12.76
CA VAL A 118 -2.27 7.42 12.16
C VAL A 118 -2.13 7.44 10.64
N PHE A 119 -2.79 6.49 9.98
CA PHE A 119 -2.76 6.30 8.53
C PHE A 119 -3.91 7.06 7.90
N SER A 120 -3.59 8.09 7.11
CA SER A 120 -4.60 8.87 6.39
C SER A 120 -4.93 8.20 5.05
N ILE A 121 -6.21 8.25 4.63
CA ILE A 121 -6.71 7.60 3.40
C ILE A 121 -7.42 8.59 2.48
N VAL A 122 -7.15 8.48 1.17
CA VAL A 122 -7.47 9.50 0.16
C VAL A 122 -8.82 9.29 -0.54
N ASP A 123 -9.27 8.04 -0.68
CA ASP A 123 -10.48 7.68 -1.45
C ASP A 123 -11.42 6.83 -0.59
N THR A 124 -12.73 7.10 -0.70
CA THR A 124 -13.80 6.54 0.14
C THR A 124 -14.98 5.96 -0.67
N VAL A 125 -14.86 5.88 -2.00
CA VAL A 125 -16.04 5.69 -2.87
C VAL A 125 -16.50 4.22 -3.02
N LYS A 126 -15.65 3.20 -2.77
CA LYS A 126 -15.99 1.78 -3.08
C LYS A 126 -15.75 0.68 -2.03
N ALA A 127 -14.93 0.88 -1.00
CA ALA A 127 -14.66 -0.17 0.00
C ALA A 127 -15.12 0.24 1.41
N GLN A 128 -16.15 -0.43 1.95
CA GLN A 128 -16.61 -0.27 3.35
C GLN A 128 -16.29 -1.49 4.22
N LYS A 129 -15.61 -2.49 3.67
CA LYS A 129 -15.04 -3.65 4.36
C LYS A 129 -13.73 -4.04 3.69
N GLY A 130 -12.77 -4.53 4.47
CA GLY A 130 -11.52 -5.11 3.97
C GLY A 130 -10.72 -5.75 5.11
N THR A 131 -9.69 -6.52 4.79
CA THR A 131 -8.86 -7.22 5.78
C THR A 131 -7.49 -6.58 5.95
N PHE A 132 -6.96 -6.67 7.16
CA PHE A 132 -5.59 -6.30 7.52
C PHE A 132 -4.80 -7.54 7.90
N SER A 133 -3.65 -7.73 7.25
CA SER A 133 -2.59 -8.64 7.69
C SER A 133 -1.31 -7.84 7.93
N VAL A 134 -0.66 -8.13 9.05
CA VAL A 134 0.67 -7.62 9.39
C VAL A 134 1.68 -8.75 9.22
N GLN A 135 2.69 -8.52 8.39
CA GLN A 135 3.93 -9.29 8.37
C GLN A 135 4.99 -8.52 9.17
N SER A 136 5.71 -9.21 10.06
CA SER A 136 6.89 -8.65 10.74
C SER A 136 8.12 -9.49 10.45
N LYS A 137 9.22 -8.84 10.03
CA LYS A 137 10.50 -9.51 9.80
C LYS A 137 11.43 -9.28 10.98
N TYR A 138 11.85 -10.36 11.63
CA TYR A 138 12.70 -10.33 12.83
C TYR A 138 13.74 -11.45 12.75
N LYS A 139 15.03 -11.11 12.86
CA LYS A 139 16.18 -12.04 12.74
C LYS A 139 16.11 -12.93 11.47
N ASN A 140 15.74 -12.33 10.34
CA ASN A 140 15.50 -12.98 9.04
C ASN A 140 14.36 -14.03 9.00
N ILE A 141 13.58 -14.20 10.07
CA ILE A 141 12.33 -14.96 10.06
C ILE A 141 11.18 -13.98 9.78
N THR A 142 10.27 -14.35 8.88
CA THR A 142 9.03 -13.61 8.61
C THR A 142 7.89 -14.23 9.40
N TYR A 143 7.21 -13.43 10.22
CA TYR A 143 6.02 -13.80 10.96
C TYR A 143 4.81 -13.10 10.34
N THR A 144 3.71 -13.82 10.13
CA THR A 144 2.48 -13.27 9.53
C THR A 144 1.32 -13.47 10.50
N SER A 145 0.53 -12.42 10.72
CA SER A 145 -0.71 -12.50 11.50
C SER A 145 -1.86 -13.07 10.66
N GLU A 146 -2.90 -13.57 11.34
CA GLU A 146 -4.19 -13.84 10.72
C GLU A 146 -4.81 -12.55 10.14
N GLU A 147 -5.70 -12.67 9.15
CA GLU A 147 -6.40 -11.53 8.56
C GLU A 147 -7.56 -11.04 9.45
N VAL A 148 -7.48 -9.80 9.94
CA VAL A 148 -8.55 -9.17 10.74
C VAL A 148 -9.36 -8.22 9.87
N GLY A 149 -10.69 -8.37 9.89
CA GLY A 149 -11.61 -7.54 9.12
C GLY A 149 -11.88 -6.18 9.77
N ILE A 150 -11.81 -5.10 8.97
CA ILE A 150 -12.19 -3.74 9.38
C ILE A 150 -13.44 -3.27 8.60
N VAL A 151 -14.30 -2.52 9.28
CA VAL A 151 -15.47 -1.84 8.72
C VAL A 151 -15.32 -0.34 9.01
N LEU A 152 -15.32 0.51 7.97
CA LEU A 152 -15.21 1.96 8.14
C LEU A 152 -16.60 2.60 8.34
N PRO A 153 -16.75 3.61 9.23
CA PRO A 153 -18.03 4.28 9.45
C PRO A 153 -18.46 5.12 8.23
N LYS A 154 -19.77 5.17 7.96
CA LYS A 154 -20.32 6.02 6.89
C LYS A 154 -20.34 7.49 7.28
N GLU A 155 -20.02 8.36 6.33
CA GLU A 155 -20.10 9.81 6.49
C GLU A 155 -21.59 10.27 6.50
N SER A 156 -21.93 11.22 7.38
CA SER A 156 -23.29 11.75 7.53
C SER A 156 -23.42 13.08 6.79
N SER A 157 -24.30 13.14 5.79
CA SER A 157 -24.46 14.31 4.92
C SER A 157 -25.35 15.41 5.54
N THR A 158 -24.79 16.59 5.81
CA THR A 158 -25.56 17.82 6.07
C THR A 158 -24.98 19.03 5.34
N VAL A 159 -25.88 19.77 4.71
CA VAL A 159 -25.74 20.88 3.75
C VAL A 159 -24.93 22.09 4.27
N GLU A 160 -24.29 22.83 3.35
CA GLU A 160 -23.61 24.11 3.59
C GLU A 160 -24.55 25.25 4.03
N GLY A 161 -24.06 26.18 4.85
CA GLY A 161 -24.78 27.41 5.19
C GLY A 161 -23.95 28.34 6.08
N SER A 162 -23.57 29.50 5.56
CA SER A 162 -22.67 30.44 6.24
C SER A 162 -23.41 31.54 7.01
N GLN A 163 -23.01 31.81 8.27
CA GLN A 163 -22.60 33.15 8.73
C GLN A 163 -22.09 33.17 10.17
N SER A 164 -21.37 34.23 10.53
CA SER A 164 -20.82 34.53 11.86
C SER A 164 -21.82 35.25 12.77
N PHE A 165 -21.77 35.04 14.09
CA PHE A 165 -21.62 36.11 15.10
C PHE A 165 -21.28 35.54 16.49
N GLU A 166 -21.02 36.43 17.46
CA GLU A 166 -20.37 36.12 18.74
C GLU A 166 -21.30 35.86 19.92
N SER A 167 -20.71 35.26 20.97
CA SER A 167 -20.81 35.69 22.39
C SER A 167 -21.73 34.97 23.39
N SER A 168 -21.19 34.90 24.61
CA SER A 168 -21.84 34.83 25.92
C SER A 168 -22.31 33.48 26.50
N ASN A 169 -21.77 33.23 27.70
CA ASN A 169 -22.05 32.20 28.70
C ASN A 169 -23.50 31.70 28.83
N ASN A 170 -23.62 30.40 29.13
CA ASN A 170 -24.22 30.03 30.42
C ASN A 170 -23.62 28.74 31.01
N GLN A 171 -23.54 28.66 32.33
CA GLN A 171 -23.08 27.46 33.07
C GLN A 171 -24.28 26.68 33.65
N ASN A 172 -23.98 25.59 34.38
CA ASN A 172 -24.87 24.86 35.29
C ASN A 172 -25.99 24.00 34.66
N SER A 173 -25.57 22.91 34.00
CA SER A 173 -26.38 21.68 33.89
C SER A 173 -25.58 20.37 33.91
N ASN A 174 -24.25 20.41 33.85
CA ASN A 174 -23.44 19.30 33.33
C ASN A 174 -22.50 18.63 34.37
N GLU A 175 -22.73 18.84 35.68
CA GLU A 175 -21.82 18.36 36.74
C GLU A 175 -22.34 17.14 37.52
N PHE A 176 -23.67 16.94 37.62
CA PHE A 176 -24.23 15.84 38.42
C PHE A 176 -24.05 14.46 37.74
N SER A 177 -24.31 14.37 36.43
CA SER A 177 -24.26 13.10 35.68
C SER A 177 -22.82 12.59 35.45
N ARG A 178 -21.81 13.47 35.44
CA ARG A 178 -20.39 13.08 35.27
C ARG A 178 -19.79 12.46 36.54
N LYS A 179 -20.40 12.69 37.71
CA LYS A 179 -19.84 12.29 39.02
C LYS A 179 -20.22 10.87 39.47
N ILE A 180 -21.21 10.26 38.82
CA ILE A 180 -21.67 8.90 39.10
C ILE A 180 -20.92 7.89 38.21
N LEU A 181 -20.92 8.09 36.89
CA LEU A 181 -20.21 7.20 35.93
C LEU A 181 -18.71 7.05 36.23
N SER A 182 -18.05 8.14 36.64
CA SER A 182 -16.63 8.13 37.01
C SER A 182 -16.31 7.38 38.32
N GLN A 183 -17.31 7.04 39.14
CA GLN A 183 -17.14 6.22 40.35
C GLN A 183 -17.35 4.72 40.11
N GLU A 184 -17.96 4.28 39.00
CA GLU A 184 -18.11 2.86 38.70
C GLU A 184 -16.98 2.35 37.80
N GLU A 185 -16.59 3.10 36.76
CA GLU A 185 -15.45 2.73 35.89
C GLU A 185 -14.13 2.64 36.67
N SER A 186 -13.91 3.55 37.63
CA SER A 186 -12.71 3.53 38.49
C SER A 186 -12.69 2.37 39.49
N ASN A 187 -13.84 1.79 39.86
CA ASN A 187 -13.93 0.58 40.69
C ASN A 187 -13.74 -0.71 39.88
N LEU A 188 -13.96 -0.69 38.57
CA LEU A 188 -13.69 -1.82 37.66
C LEU A 188 -12.21 -1.87 37.24
N MET A 189 -11.62 -0.75 36.80
CA MET A 189 -10.22 -0.71 36.34
C MET A 189 -9.20 -1.11 37.43
N VAL A 190 -9.54 -0.94 38.72
CA VAL A 190 -8.70 -1.33 39.86
C VAL A 190 -8.74 -2.85 40.15
N LYS A 191 -9.73 -3.59 39.62
CA LYS A 191 -9.81 -5.06 39.79
C LYS A 191 -8.91 -5.83 38.82
N GLU A 192 -9.08 -5.65 37.52
CA GLU A 192 -8.34 -6.45 36.51
C GLU A 192 -6.82 -6.19 36.58
N THR A 193 -6.42 -4.93 36.79
CA THR A 193 -5.00 -4.54 36.91
C THR A 193 -4.31 -5.04 38.20
N ARG A 194 -4.97 -5.88 39.01
CA ARG A 194 -4.46 -6.42 40.29
C ARG A 194 -4.44 -7.95 40.38
N GLU A 195 -4.71 -8.68 39.30
CA GLU A 195 -4.70 -10.16 39.32
C GLU A 195 -3.33 -10.75 38.92
N ASN A 196 -2.50 -10.01 38.17
CA ASN A 196 -1.19 -10.49 37.69
C ASN A 196 0.02 -9.77 38.35
N SER A 197 -0.14 -9.33 39.60
CA SER A 197 0.92 -8.65 40.38
C SER A 197 0.72 -8.75 41.90
N ARG A 198 0.43 -9.96 42.40
CA ARG A 198 0.30 -10.25 43.85
C ARG A 198 1.52 -10.96 44.42
N ALA A 199 2.62 -10.23 44.45
CA ALA A 199 3.65 -10.43 45.47
C ALA A 199 3.66 -9.18 46.35
N SER A 200 3.73 -9.36 47.68
CA SER A 200 4.26 -8.27 48.51
C SER A 200 5.69 -8.00 48.05
N SER A 201 6.09 -6.73 47.95
CA SER A 201 7.45 -6.35 47.50
C SER A 201 8.59 -6.84 48.42
N GLU A 202 8.25 -7.50 49.52
CA GLU A 202 9.17 -8.02 50.53
C GLU A 202 9.59 -9.48 50.28
N TYR A 203 8.85 -10.27 49.48
CA TYR A 203 9.14 -11.70 49.24
C TYR A 203 8.67 -12.19 47.85
N LEU A 204 9.19 -13.32 47.38
CA LEU A 204 8.80 -13.91 46.09
C LEU A 204 7.33 -14.39 46.09
N PRO A 205 6.67 -14.51 44.91
CA PRO A 205 5.35 -15.13 44.79
C PRO A 205 5.25 -16.43 45.59
N VAL A 206 4.15 -16.57 46.32
CA VAL A 206 3.89 -17.74 47.16
C VAL A 206 3.35 -18.87 46.26
N PRO A 207 3.75 -20.15 46.46
CA PRO A 207 3.21 -21.25 45.67
C PRO A 207 1.68 -21.40 45.75
N ASP A 208 1.05 -21.80 44.64
CA ASP A 208 -0.42 -21.82 44.48
C ASP A 208 -1.15 -22.96 45.22
N ASP A 209 -0.42 -23.84 45.90
CA ASP A 209 -0.94 -25.00 46.66
C ASP A 209 -1.15 -24.71 48.16
N ILE A 210 -1.08 -23.43 48.57
CA ILE A 210 -1.29 -22.98 49.97
C ILE A 210 -2.76 -22.94 50.41
N VAL A 211 -2.97 -23.02 51.74
CA VAL A 211 -4.27 -23.01 52.42
C VAL A 211 -4.39 -21.86 53.43
N PRO A 212 -5.60 -21.33 53.70
CA PRO A 212 -5.80 -20.28 54.69
C PRO A 212 -5.40 -20.70 56.11
N MET A 213 -4.65 -19.84 56.82
CA MET A 213 -4.18 -20.13 58.18
C MET A 213 -4.95 -19.41 59.30
N SER A 214 -5.70 -18.36 58.96
CA SER A 214 -6.34 -17.44 59.92
C SER A 214 -7.33 -18.11 60.89
N GLY A 215 -7.99 -19.19 60.48
CA GLY A 215 -8.86 -20.00 61.35
C GLY A 215 -8.11 -20.94 62.32
N VAL A 216 -6.83 -21.20 62.06
CA VAL A 216 -6.04 -22.27 62.70
C VAL A 216 -5.01 -21.71 63.66
N LEU A 217 -4.22 -20.72 63.24
CA LEU A 217 -3.18 -20.06 64.03
C LEU A 217 -3.70 -18.71 64.50
N THR A 218 -4.11 -18.61 65.77
CA THR A 218 -4.84 -17.43 66.28
C THR A 218 -4.20 -16.80 67.52
N GLN A 219 -3.42 -17.57 68.30
CA GLN A 219 -2.90 -17.14 69.59
C GLN A 219 -1.55 -16.44 69.44
N LYS A 220 -1.56 -15.17 69.00
CA LYS A 220 -0.36 -14.34 68.82
C LYS A 220 0.31 -14.02 70.16
N VAL A 221 1.64 -14.08 70.19
CA VAL A 221 2.48 -13.85 71.38
C VAL A 221 3.70 -12.99 71.01
N GLY A 222 4.09 -12.03 71.84
CA GLY A 222 5.23 -11.13 71.55
C GLY A 222 4.87 -9.89 70.71
N SER A 223 5.84 -9.34 69.97
CA SER A 223 5.71 -8.11 69.16
C SER A 223 5.41 -8.35 67.66
N SER A 224 5.32 -9.60 67.27
CA SER A 224 4.93 -10.13 65.95
C SER A 224 4.28 -11.53 66.19
N PRO A 225 3.57 -12.20 65.26
CA PRO A 225 3.58 -12.07 63.79
C PRO A 225 2.51 -11.15 63.19
N ILE A 226 2.74 -10.75 61.95
CA ILE A 226 1.75 -10.13 61.05
C ILE A 226 1.15 -11.23 60.16
N TYR A 227 -0.15 -11.13 59.87
CA TYR A 227 -0.80 -12.01 58.89
C TYR A 227 -1.11 -11.19 57.64
N ASP A 228 -0.50 -11.57 56.52
CA ASP A 228 -0.82 -11.05 55.20
C ASP A 228 -1.98 -11.86 54.63
N SER A 229 -3.19 -11.31 54.79
CA SER A 229 -4.43 -11.92 54.30
C SER A 229 -4.67 -11.74 52.80
N GLN A 230 -3.78 -11.06 52.07
CA GLN A 230 -3.87 -10.96 50.61
C GLN A 230 -3.13 -12.12 49.95
N ASN A 231 -2.03 -12.55 50.56
CA ASN A 231 -1.16 -13.62 50.05
C ASN A 231 -1.24 -14.92 50.88
N ASN A 232 -2.07 -14.96 51.94
CA ASN A 232 -2.13 -16.04 52.94
C ASN A 232 -0.76 -16.40 53.54
N VAL A 233 0.00 -15.38 53.95
CA VAL A 233 1.34 -15.53 54.54
C VAL A 233 1.38 -15.06 55.99
N LEU A 234 2.10 -15.81 56.82
CA LEU A 234 2.36 -15.49 58.22
C LEU A 234 3.79 -14.96 58.37
N GLN A 235 3.97 -13.65 58.53
CA GLN A 235 5.27 -13.02 58.79
C GLN A 235 5.63 -13.14 60.28
N ILE A 236 6.56 -14.03 60.62
CA ILE A 236 7.05 -14.27 61.99
C ILE A 236 7.86 -13.08 62.50
N THR A 237 8.78 -12.57 61.69
CA THR A 237 9.56 -11.34 61.94
C THR A 237 9.81 -10.61 60.63
N ASN A 238 9.92 -9.28 60.65
CA ASN A 238 10.21 -8.44 59.49
C ASN A 238 11.04 -7.17 59.79
N LYS A 239 11.41 -6.91 61.06
CA LYS A 239 12.18 -5.74 61.50
C LYS A 239 13.18 -6.16 62.58
N THR A 240 14.15 -5.30 62.92
CA THR A 240 15.09 -5.52 64.03
C THR A 240 14.41 -5.43 65.41
N GLY A 241 14.98 -6.10 66.42
CA GLY A 241 14.50 -6.06 67.81
C GLY A 241 13.13 -6.72 68.07
N GLN A 242 12.68 -7.63 67.20
CA GLN A 242 11.41 -8.35 67.35
C GLN A 242 11.59 -9.67 68.11
N VAL A 243 10.56 -10.07 68.85
CA VAL A 243 10.39 -11.43 69.38
C VAL A 243 8.91 -11.76 69.27
N GLY A 244 8.56 -12.81 68.55
CA GLY A 244 7.16 -13.10 68.24
C GLY A 244 6.87 -14.56 68.01
N GLY A 245 5.59 -14.88 67.95
CA GLY A 245 5.11 -16.23 67.67
C GLY A 245 3.60 -16.34 67.66
N ILE A 246 3.11 -17.51 67.26
CA ILE A 246 1.67 -17.82 67.21
C ILE A 246 1.43 -19.30 67.41
N TRP A 247 0.41 -19.62 68.22
CA TRP A 247 0.02 -20.99 68.52
C TRP A 247 -1.35 -21.36 67.91
N SER A 248 -1.51 -22.65 67.63
CA SER A 248 -2.73 -23.25 67.11
C SER A 248 -3.92 -23.08 68.07
N LYS A 249 -5.12 -22.95 67.51
CA LYS A 249 -6.38 -22.83 68.27
C LYS A 249 -6.76 -24.13 69.00
N LYS A 250 -6.39 -25.28 68.44
CA LYS A 250 -6.63 -26.64 68.96
C LYS A 250 -5.29 -27.40 69.01
N LYS A 251 -5.22 -28.46 69.82
CA LYS A 251 -4.06 -29.37 69.86
C LYS A 251 -4.11 -30.42 68.75
N LEU A 252 -2.97 -31.02 68.45
CA LEU A 252 -2.85 -32.27 67.70
C LEU A 252 -2.80 -33.45 68.68
N ASN A 253 -3.34 -34.59 68.25
CA ASN A 253 -3.36 -35.86 68.97
C ASN A 253 -2.34 -36.83 68.34
N PHE A 254 -1.20 -37.01 69.00
CA PHE A 254 -0.12 -37.89 68.56
C PHE A 254 -0.46 -39.38 68.64
N SER A 255 -1.69 -39.75 69.02
CA SER A 255 -2.25 -41.10 68.92
C SER A 255 -2.85 -41.42 67.54
N LYS A 256 -2.79 -40.47 66.60
CA LYS A 256 -3.14 -40.62 65.17
C LYS A 256 -1.99 -40.11 64.32
N ASP A 257 -1.84 -40.61 63.10
CA ASP A 257 -0.86 -40.11 62.13
C ASP A 257 -1.17 -38.66 61.72
N PHE A 258 -0.18 -37.94 61.21
CA PHE A 258 -0.40 -36.62 60.60
C PHE A 258 0.67 -36.22 59.59
N VAL A 259 0.30 -35.30 58.70
CA VAL A 259 1.23 -34.54 57.86
C VAL A 259 1.00 -33.06 58.10
N TYR A 260 2.10 -32.31 58.15
CA TYR A 260 2.17 -30.87 58.04
C TYR A 260 3.06 -30.55 56.83
N ASP A 261 2.60 -29.69 55.93
CA ASP A 261 3.35 -29.30 54.73
C ASP A 261 3.23 -27.79 54.55
N SER A 262 4.31 -27.14 54.14
CA SER A 262 4.44 -25.68 54.17
C SER A 262 5.60 -25.20 53.31
N TYR A 263 5.68 -23.89 53.10
CA TYR A 263 6.88 -23.21 52.64
C TYR A 263 7.35 -22.24 53.71
N ILE A 264 8.66 -22.23 53.94
CA ILE A 264 9.35 -21.31 54.83
C ILE A 264 10.25 -20.39 54.01
N TYR A 265 10.20 -19.10 54.30
CA TYR A 265 11.07 -18.06 53.75
C TYR A 265 11.85 -17.43 54.90
N LEU A 266 13.18 -17.44 54.81
CA LEU A 266 14.09 -16.98 55.88
C LEU A 266 14.83 -15.70 55.48
N GLY A 267 14.20 -14.88 54.64
CA GLY A 267 14.76 -13.65 54.11
C GLY A 267 15.66 -13.84 52.88
N ASN A 268 16.26 -12.73 52.45
CA ASN A 268 17.22 -12.64 51.35
C ASN A 268 18.55 -11.98 51.79
N GLN A 269 18.78 -11.88 53.10
CA GLN A 269 19.90 -11.16 53.70
C GLN A 269 21.21 -11.98 53.72
N THR A 270 21.19 -13.25 53.30
CA THR A 270 22.33 -14.19 53.35
C THR A 270 22.96 -14.26 54.75
N SER A 271 24.28 -14.11 54.90
CA SER A 271 24.96 -14.08 56.20
C SER A 271 24.63 -12.86 57.08
N ASN A 272 23.81 -11.92 56.59
CA ASN A 272 23.27 -10.78 57.36
C ASN A 272 21.85 -11.00 57.89
N ALA A 273 21.27 -12.19 57.67
CA ALA A 273 20.09 -12.64 58.40
C ALA A 273 20.40 -12.80 59.90
N ALA A 274 19.34 -12.63 60.70
CA ALA A 274 19.23 -13.04 62.10
C ALA A 274 17.76 -12.90 62.55
N ASP A 275 17.34 -13.52 63.64
CA ASP A 275 18.05 -14.59 64.35
C ASP A 275 17.69 -15.92 63.66
N GLY A 276 16.39 -16.24 63.63
CA GLY A 276 15.83 -17.41 62.98
C GLY A 276 14.36 -17.61 63.37
N ILE A 277 13.82 -18.79 63.08
CA ILE A 277 12.50 -19.22 63.57
C ILE A 277 12.54 -20.65 64.10
N THR A 278 11.50 -21.04 64.84
CA THR A 278 11.21 -22.45 65.14
C THR A 278 9.82 -22.83 64.65
N PHE A 279 9.64 -24.07 64.20
CA PHE A 279 8.36 -24.77 64.22
C PHE A 279 8.32 -25.61 65.50
N THR A 280 7.38 -25.33 66.41
CA THR A 280 7.40 -25.89 67.77
C THR A 280 6.07 -26.57 68.11
N PHE A 281 6.15 -27.79 68.65
CA PHE A 281 5.08 -28.45 69.38
C PHE A 281 5.23 -28.14 70.88
N GLN A 282 4.15 -27.78 71.57
CA GLN A 282 4.18 -27.46 73.00
C GLN A 282 2.86 -27.74 73.74
N ASN A 283 2.95 -28.08 75.01
CA ASN A 283 1.83 -28.26 75.94
C ASN A 283 2.12 -27.50 77.25
N ASP A 284 2.49 -26.22 77.14
CA ASP A 284 2.84 -25.36 78.27
C ASP A 284 1.59 -25.05 79.13
N PRO A 285 1.64 -25.26 80.46
CA PRO A 285 0.50 -24.98 81.34
C PRO A 285 -0.04 -23.54 81.31
N ARG A 286 0.78 -22.56 80.86
CA ARG A 286 0.33 -21.18 80.64
C ARG A 286 -0.69 -21.05 79.51
N MET A 287 -0.76 -21.98 78.54
CA MET A 287 -1.77 -21.93 77.47
C MET A 287 -3.21 -21.87 78.01
N ALA A 288 -3.46 -22.51 79.17
CA ALA A 288 -4.78 -22.52 79.80
C ALA A 288 -5.13 -21.25 80.61
N THR A 289 -4.19 -20.34 80.84
CA THR A 289 -4.37 -19.22 81.80
C THR A 289 -3.80 -17.88 81.33
N THR A 290 -2.64 -17.87 80.69
CA THR A 290 -1.98 -16.70 80.12
C THR A 290 -1.28 -17.06 78.79
N PRO A 291 -2.01 -17.47 77.74
CA PRO A 291 -1.41 -17.88 76.46
C PRO A 291 -0.55 -16.78 75.84
N SER A 292 -0.88 -15.50 76.05
CA SER A 292 -0.06 -14.32 75.68
C SER A 292 1.36 -14.30 76.27
N LYS A 293 1.65 -15.16 77.25
CA LYS A 293 2.96 -15.32 77.90
C LYS A 293 3.66 -16.64 77.53
N VAL A 294 3.20 -17.35 76.50
CA VAL A 294 3.87 -18.56 75.96
C VAL A 294 4.84 -18.14 74.86
N ILE A 295 5.87 -17.42 75.27
CA ILE A 295 7.00 -16.93 74.46
C ILE A 295 8.20 -16.71 75.39
N ALA A 296 9.43 -16.87 74.90
CA ALA A 296 10.68 -16.71 75.64
C ALA A 296 11.40 -15.39 75.30
N GLY A 297 12.73 -15.41 75.23
CA GLY A 297 13.56 -14.27 74.79
C GLY A 297 13.85 -14.27 73.28
N GLY A 298 14.48 -13.20 72.79
CA GLY A 298 15.07 -13.12 71.44
C GLY A 298 16.59 -13.34 71.42
N GLY A 299 17.22 -13.12 70.26
CA GLY A 299 18.57 -13.63 69.99
C GLY A 299 18.53 -15.16 69.87
N PHE A 300 19.60 -15.80 70.33
CA PHE A 300 19.78 -17.26 70.44
C PHE A 300 18.59 -18.06 71.04
N ALA A 301 17.62 -17.39 71.67
CA ALA A 301 16.45 -18.01 72.29
C ALA A 301 15.26 -18.21 71.34
N LEU A 302 15.25 -17.58 70.15
CA LEU A 302 14.26 -17.72 69.07
C LEU A 302 12.77 -17.67 69.49
N GLY A 303 12.45 -17.01 70.61
CA GLY A 303 11.11 -16.99 71.19
C GLY A 303 10.70 -18.25 71.96
N VAL A 304 11.54 -19.27 72.11
CA VAL A 304 11.21 -20.54 72.81
C VAL A 304 12.16 -20.92 73.95
N TYR A 305 13.47 -20.71 73.82
CA TYR A 305 14.47 -21.35 74.68
C TYR A 305 14.83 -20.56 75.97
N GLY A 306 15.39 -21.28 76.96
CA GLY A 306 15.71 -20.72 78.28
C GLY A 306 17.14 -20.21 78.44
N ASN A 307 17.28 -19.07 79.12
CA ASN A 307 18.55 -18.48 79.53
C ASN A 307 18.77 -18.62 81.05
N SER A 308 19.95 -19.09 81.47
CA SER A 308 20.32 -19.27 82.88
C SER A 308 20.24 -18.01 83.76
N ASN A 309 20.31 -16.82 83.16
CA ASN A 309 20.56 -15.54 83.85
C ASN A 309 19.40 -14.52 83.73
N ASN A 310 18.29 -14.85 83.06
CA ASN A 310 17.21 -13.88 82.78
C ASN A 310 15.85 -14.33 83.32
N THR A 311 15.35 -13.65 84.35
CA THR A 311 14.04 -13.89 84.96
C THR A 311 12.86 -13.34 84.18
N ARG A 312 13.07 -12.57 83.09
CA ARG A 312 11.99 -11.77 82.47
C ARG A 312 10.97 -12.56 81.62
N ASN A 313 11.31 -13.71 81.02
CA ASN A 313 10.35 -14.50 80.19
C ASN A 313 10.46 -16.05 80.29
N GLY A 314 11.51 -16.63 80.91
CA GLY A 314 11.63 -18.09 81.04
C GLY A 314 11.91 -18.82 79.71
N TYR A 315 11.22 -19.95 79.50
CA TYR A 315 11.26 -20.78 78.28
C TYR A 315 9.87 -21.41 78.06
N VAL A 316 9.53 -21.86 76.85
CA VAL A 316 8.28 -22.59 76.57
C VAL A 316 8.43 -24.05 77.04
N LYS A 317 7.55 -24.51 77.91
CA LYS A 317 7.64 -25.82 78.58
C LYS A 317 6.95 -26.92 77.78
N ASN A 318 7.29 -28.17 78.11
CA ASN A 318 6.65 -29.38 77.60
C ASN A 318 6.61 -29.35 76.06
N ALA A 319 7.77 -29.25 75.43
CA ALA A 319 7.91 -28.80 74.04
C ALA A 319 9.03 -29.50 73.27
N LEU A 320 8.94 -29.43 71.95
CA LEU A 320 9.95 -29.85 70.97
C LEU A 320 9.93 -28.87 69.80
N SER A 321 11.11 -28.40 69.41
CA SER A 321 11.29 -27.43 68.32
C SER A 321 12.07 -28.06 67.17
N ILE A 322 11.63 -27.83 65.94
CA ILE A 322 12.47 -27.89 64.75
C ILE A 322 12.89 -26.44 64.47
N GLU A 323 14.19 -26.21 64.46
CA GLU A 323 14.84 -24.90 64.40
C GLU A 323 15.28 -24.55 62.99
N PHE A 324 15.22 -23.27 62.64
CA PHE A 324 15.75 -22.73 61.39
C PHE A 324 16.58 -21.50 61.74
N ASP A 325 17.80 -21.73 62.21
CA ASP A 325 18.69 -20.66 62.68
C ASP A 325 19.51 -20.09 61.52
N THR A 326 19.56 -18.76 61.43
CA THR A 326 20.28 -18.03 60.37
C THR A 326 21.52 -17.30 60.89
N TYR A 327 21.78 -17.33 62.21
CA TYR A 327 22.79 -16.52 62.89
C TYR A 327 23.53 -17.30 64.01
N MET A 328 24.74 -17.77 63.69
CA MET A 328 25.55 -18.60 64.60
C MET A 328 25.96 -17.87 65.91
N ASN A 329 25.30 -18.21 67.02
CA ASN A 329 25.53 -17.72 68.37
C ASN A 329 26.66 -18.50 69.08
N THR A 330 27.91 -18.10 68.82
CA THR A 330 29.12 -18.68 69.48
C THR A 330 29.67 -17.83 70.64
N GLY A 331 28.88 -16.91 71.19
CA GLY A 331 29.35 -15.95 72.21
C GLY A 331 29.67 -16.59 73.57
N SER A 332 30.07 -15.77 74.55
CA SER A 332 30.32 -16.22 75.93
C SER A 332 29.09 -16.08 76.85
N ARG A 333 28.03 -15.41 76.38
CA ARG A 333 26.76 -15.19 77.11
C ARG A 333 25.61 -16.08 76.60
N ASP A 334 25.80 -16.58 75.40
CA ASP A 334 24.86 -17.17 74.45
C ASP A 334 25.56 -18.28 73.62
N PRO A 335 26.26 -19.26 74.23
CA PRO A 335 27.15 -20.18 73.52
C PRO A 335 26.46 -21.34 72.78
N ILE A 336 25.16 -21.22 72.44
CA ILE A 336 24.32 -22.36 72.04
C ILE A 336 24.88 -23.13 70.84
N ASP A 337 25.50 -22.42 69.88
CA ASP A 337 25.99 -22.96 68.61
C ASP A 337 27.44 -23.43 68.63
N LYS A 338 28.06 -23.55 69.81
CA LYS A 338 29.45 -24.04 69.90
C LYS A 338 29.62 -25.52 69.56
N GLU A 339 28.52 -26.27 69.46
CA GLU A 339 28.52 -27.67 69.04
C GLU A 339 28.18 -27.88 67.54
N VAL A 340 27.73 -26.85 66.83
CA VAL A 340 27.39 -26.95 65.39
C VAL A 340 28.55 -26.46 64.52
N ASN A 341 28.72 -27.08 63.35
CA ASN A 341 29.81 -26.74 62.43
C ASN A 341 29.62 -25.35 61.81
N SER A 342 30.64 -24.50 61.87
CA SER A 342 30.60 -23.20 61.19
C SER A 342 30.65 -23.39 59.67
N ASN A 343 29.63 -22.88 58.97
CA ASN A 343 29.44 -23.05 57.53
C ASN A 343 29.48 -21.72 56.75
N GLY A 344 30.14 -20.69 57.30
CA GLY A 344 30.25 -19.36 56.69
C GLY A 344 28.98 -18.50 56.87
N GLY A 345 28.11 -18.83 57.84
CA GLY A 345 26.87 -18.10 58.08
C GLY A 345 25.75 -18.45 57.11
N ARG A 346 25.69 -19.71 56.64
CA ARG A 346 24.57 -20.24 55.84
C ARG A 346 23.34 -20.60 56.68
N GLY A 347 23.52 -20.78 57.99
CA GLY A 347 22.48 -21.22 58.94
C GLY A 347 22.44 -22.74 59.13
N HIS A 348 21.60 -23.23 60.04
CA HIS A 348 21.39 -24.67 60.28
C HIS A 348 19.92 -24.99 60.59
N ILE A 349 19.59 -26.28 60.51
CA ILE A 349 18.32 -26.84 61.02
C ILE A 349 18.64 -27.99 61.97
N ALA A 350 17.97 -28.02 63.12
CA ALA A 350 18.14 -29.05 64.13
C ALA A 350 16.82 -29.28 64.88
N ILE A 351 16.72 -30.39 65.61
CA ILE A 351 15.74 -30.52 66.69
C ILE A 351 16.36 -29.98 67.98
N VAL A 352 15.61 -29.15 68.70
CA VAL A 352 16.01 -28.63 70.01
C VAL A 352 14.89 -28.90 71.02
N ILE A 353 15.26 -29.38 72.20
CA ILE A 353 14.33 -29.53 73.32
C ILE A 353 14.44 -28.29 74.23
N PRO A 354 13.36 -27.49 74.40
CA PRO A 354 13.39 -26.31 75.25
C PRO A 354 13.52 -26.67 76.73
N LYS A 355 14.52 -26.07 77.39
CA LYS A 355 14.89 -26.32 78.79
C LYS A 355 15.22 -24.98 79.47
N ALA A 356 15.32 -24.98 80.80
CA ALA A 356 15.64 -23.76 81.56
C ALA A 356 17.04 -23.17 81.27
N ARG A 357 17.92 -23.92 80.59
CA ARG A 357 19.28 -23.52 80.19
C ARG A 357 19.63 -24.15 78.83
N ASN A 358 19.22 -23.50 77.73
CA ASN A 358 19.72 -23.79 76.37
C ASN A 358 20.97 -22.96 76.03
N ASN A 359 21.31 -21.94 76.83
CA ASN A 359 22.56 -21.18 76.69
C ASN A 359 23.82 -21.95 77.17
N THR A 360 23.92 -23.23 76.82
CA THR A 360 25.05 -24.13 77.11
C THR A 360 25.85 -24.39 75.85
N ALA A 361 27.17 -24.59 75.97
CA ALA A 361 28.07 -24.78 74.81
C ALA A 361 27.92 -26.15 74.09
N SER A 362 27.06 -27.02 74.61
CA SER A 362 26.70 -28.30 74.01
C SER A 362 25.40 -28.86 74.63
N GLY A 363 24.88 -29.93 74.03
CA GLY A 363 23.71 -30.68 74.48
C GLY A 363 22.37 -29.98 74.17
N ASN A 364 22.28 -29.23 73.06
CA ASN A 364 21.07 -28.52 72.64
C ASN A 364 20.51 -29.09 71.33
N HIS A 365 21.37 -29.28 70.33
CA HIS A 365 21.00 -29.64 68.97
C HIS A 365 21.02 -31.15 68.75
N ILE A 366 19.94 -31.66 68.15
CA ILE A 366 19.76 -33.05 67.74
C ILE A 366 19.62 -33.07 66.22
N ASN A 367 20.32 -33.99 65.54
CA ASN A 367 20.37 -34.13 64.08
C ASN A 367 20.56 -32.79 63.32
N PRO A 368 21.61 -32.00 63.63
CA PRO A 368 21.87 -30.74 62.93
C PRO A 368 22.27 -30.98 61.47
N GLN A 369 21.61 -30.29 60.54
CA GLN A 369 21.94 -30.28 59.11
C GLN A 369 22.41 -28.90 58.64
N TYR A 370 23.24 -28.90 57.60
CA TYR A 370 23.90 -27.71 57.04
C TYR A 370 23.58 -27.59 55.54
N PRO A 371 22.95 -26.50 55.09
CA PRO A 371 22.63 -26.31 53.68
C PRO A 371 23.86 -25.89 52.87
N THR A 372 23.86 -26.23 51.58
CA THR A 372 24.92 -25.89 50.62
C THR A 372 24.94 -24.40 50.24
N ASP A 373 23.76 -23.79 50.26
CA ASP A 373 23.49 -22.36 50.05
C ASP A 373 22.86 -21.75 51.32
N TYR A 374 22.79 -20.43 51.44
CA TYR A 374 22.19 -19.75 52.58
C TYR A 374 20.72 -20.16 52.78
N LEU A 375 20.30 -20.32 54.04
CA LEU A 375 18.87 -20.37 54.39
C LEU A 375 18.16 -19.07 53.95
N SER A 376 18.81 -17.92 54.18
CA SER A 376 18.34 -16.59 53.79
C SER A 376 18.75 -16.21 52.35
N ASN A 377 18.43 -17.06 51.37
CA ASN A 377 18.77 -16.85 49.95
C ASN A 377 17.63 -16.26 49.11
N GLY A 378 16.55 -15.77 49.74
CA GLY A 378 15.41 -15.17 49.07
C GLY A 378 14.45 -16.16 48.39
N LYS A 379 14.55 -17.45 48.70
CA LYS A 379 13.65 -18.50 48.18
C LYS A 379 12.68 -18.98 49.24
N TRP A 380 11.46 -19.30 48.82
CA TRP A 380 10.59 -20.21 49.56
C TRP A 380 11.19 -21.63 49.49
N ARG A 381 11.35 -22.28 50.65
CA ARG A 381 11.79 -23.69 50.76
C ARG A 381 10.65 -24.51 51.32
N ARG A 382 10.28 -25.62 50.68
CA ARG A 382 9.24 -26.52 51.20
C ARG A 382 9.72 -27.17 52.51
N PHE A 383 8.91 -27.12 53.56
CA PHE A 383 9.16 -27.75 54.85
C PHE A 383 8.00 -28.66 55.20
N LYS A 384 8.32 -29.94 55.43
CA LYS A 384 7.35 -31.00 55.70
C LYS A 384 7.68 -31.71 57.01
N VAL A 385 6.65 -32.05 57.77
CA VAL A 385 6.72 -32.92 58.95
C VAL A 385 5.64 -34.00 58.82
N ALA A 386 6.01 -35.26 58.97
CA ALA A 386 5.07 -36.37 59.05
C ALA A 386 5.25 -37.09 60.39
N TRP A 387 4.16 -37.52 61.01
CA TRP A 387 4.16 -38.31 62.23
C TRP A 387 3.44 -39.64 61.99
N ASN A 388 4.11 -40.74 62.34
CA ASN A 388 3.49 -42.05 62.43
C ASN A 388 3.35 -42.45 63.90
N ALA A 389 2.09 -42.64 64.34
CA ALA A 389 1.73 -42.87 65.73
C ALA A 389 2.10 -44.27 66.22
N ASP A 390 1.98 -45.29 65.37
CA ASP A 390 2.29 -46.69 65.70
C ASP A 390 3.76 -46.87 66.09
N ASN A 391 4.68 -46.33 65.27
CA ASN A 391 6.12 -46.39 65.53
C ASN A 391 6.63 -45.25 66.42
N LYS A 392 5.79 -44.22 66.67
CA LYS A 392 6.15 -42.96 67.36
C LYS A 392 7.33 -42.21 66.72
N ILE A 393 7.36 -42.18 65.38
CA ILE A 393 8.42 -41.56 64.59
C ILE A 393 7.90 -40.29 63.93
N MET A 394 8.64 -39.19 64.10
CA MET A 394 8.50 -37.98 63.30
C MET A 394 9.55 -37.96 62.18
N THR A 395 9.12 -37.83 60.93
CA THR A 395 10.00 -37.50 59.79
C THR A 395 9.88 -36.00 59.52
N TYR A 396 10.99 -35.31 59.26
CA TYR A 396 10.99 -33.90 58.89
C TYR A 396 12.02 -33.60 57.79
N GLY A 397 11.66 -32.72 56.86
CA GLY A 397 12.47 -32.39 55.68
C GLY A 397 12.32 -30.92 55.30
N LEU A 398 13.41 -30.31 54.83
CA LEU A 398 13.46 -28.94 54.30
C LEU A 398 14.12 -28.97 52.92
N ASP A 399 13.53 -28.28 51.94
CA ASP A 399 14.03 -28.25 50.56
C ASP A 399 15.51 -27.82 50.46
N GLY A 400 16.28 -28.63 49.74
CA GLY A 400 17.75 -28.57 49.66
C GLY A 400 18.52 -29.31 50.75
N LEU A 401 17.84 -30.10 51.61
CA LEU A 401 18.43 -30.97 52.64
C LEU A 401 17.85 -32.39 52.57
N VAL A 402 18.35 -33.29 53.42
CA VAL A 402 17.90 -34.69 53.49
C VAL A 402 16.84 -34.83 54.58
N ASP A 403 15.78 -35.59 54.32
CA ASP A 403 14.77 -35.93 55.33
C ASP A 403 15.40 -36.67 56.52
N GLN A 404 15.01 -36.27 57.73
CA GLN A 404 15.50 -36.82 58.99
C GLN A 404 14.37 -37.44 59.79
N THR A 405 14.67 -38.51 60.52
CA THR A 405 13.72 -39.15 61.45
C THR A 405 14.12 -38.90 62.91
N TYR A 406 13.15 -38.64 63.77
CA TYR A 406 13.31 -38.55 65.21
C TYR A 406 12.18 -39.29 65.93
N GLN A 407 12.54 -40.32 66.70
CA GLN A 407 11.59 -41.10 67.50
C GLN A 407 11.49 -40.52 68.90
N PHE A 408 10.28 -40.25 69.39
CA PHE A 408 10.07 -39.76 70.74
C PHE A 408 8.74 -40.21 71.32
N ASP A 409 8.60 -40.13 72.64
CA ASP A 409 7.37 -40.52 73.33
C ASP A 409 6.60 -39.25 73.74
N PRO A 410 5.43 -38.93 73.13
CA PRO A 410 4.70 -37.68 73.36
C PRO A 410 4.44 -37.41 74.86
N ILE A 411 4.10 -38.46 75.62
CA ILE A 411 3.89 -38.37 77.07
C ILE A 411 5.13 -37.85 77.82
N LYS A 412 6.34 -38.20 77.37
CA LYS A 412 7.60 -37.78 78.01
C LYS A 412 8.03 -36.36 77.63
N VAL A 413 7.66 -35.90 76.42
CA VAL A 413 8.05 -34.58 75.89
C VAL A 413 7.01 -33.51 76.24
N PHE A 414 5.73 -33.83 76.08
CA PHE A 414 4.60 -32.91 76.25
C PHE A 414 3.81 -33.13 77.55
N GLY A 415 4.03 -34.23 78.27
CA GLY A 415 3.21 -34.64 79.42
C GLY A 415 1.85 -35.23 79.05
N ALA A 416 1.56 -35.40 77.75
CA ALA A 416 0.32 -35.91 77.20
C ALA A 416 0.54 -36.44 75.78
N ASN A 417 -0.43 -37.18 75.22
CA ASN A 417 -0.48 -37.45 73.77
C ASN A 417 -0.96 -36.25 72.93
N GLU A 418 -1.09 -35.06 73.53
CA GLU A 418 -1.57 -33.87 72.84
C GLU A 418 -0.64 -32.67 73.03
N ALA A 419 -0.41 -31.91 71.96
CA ALA A 419 0.29 -30.63 72.02
C ALA A 419 -0.31 -29.62 71.03
N TYR A 420 -0.25 -28.33 71.37
CA TYR A 420 -0.39 -27.26 70.39
C TYR A 420 0.83 -27.24 69.47
N TRP A 421 0.67 -26.68 68.28
CA TRP A 421 1.77 -26.41 67.35
C TRP A 421 1.79 -24.93 66.99
N GLY A 422 2.89 -24.47 66.40
CA GLY A 422 3.00 -23.07 66.01
C GLY A 422 4.42 -22.69 65.64
N PHE A 423 4.60 -21.38 65.49
CA PHE A 423 5.88 -20.78 65.11
C PHE A 423 6.32 -19.72 66.11
N THR A 424 7.62 -19.59 66.31
CA THR A 424 8.25 -18.47 67.00
C THR A 424 9.46 -17.97 66.23
N GLY A 425 9.94 -16.77 66.54
CA GLY A 425 11.20 -16.25 66.02
C GLY A 425 11.60 -14.94 66.67
N SER A 426 12.81 -14.47 66.35
CA SER A 426 13.31 -13.18 66.82
C SER A 426 14.32 -12.55 65.87
N THR A 427 14.62 -11.28 66.13
CA THR A 427 15.68 -10.52 65.46
C THR A 427 16.44 -9.65 66.46
N GLY A 428 17.76 -9.64 66.36
CA GLY A 428 18.63 -8.69 67.06
C GLY A 428 18.85 -7.38 66.28
N ASN A 429 20.13 -6.97 66.20
CA ASN A 429 20.58 -5.84 65.37
C ASN A 429 20.60 -6.18 63.86
N LYS A 430 20.65 -7.48 63.55
CA LYS A 430 20.36 -8.05 62.22
C LYS A 430 18.90 -8.50 62.20
N SER A 431 18.30 -8.58 61.02
CA SER A 431 16.92 -9.04 60.85
C SER A 431 16.70 -9.65 59.48
N ALA A 432 16.06 -10.82 59.44
CA ALA A 432 15.43 -11.36 58.24
C ALA A 432 13.91 -11.11 58.26
N LEU A 433 13.31 -11.01 57.07
CA LEU A 433 11.89 -11.34 56.92
C LEU A 433 11.76 -12.86 57.01
N ASN A 434 11.32 -13.34 58.17
CA ASN A 434 11.00 -14.74 58.34
C ASN A 434 9.50 -14.93 58.19
N ALA A 435 9.08 -15.77 57.23
CA ALA A 435 7.68 -15.96 56.88
C ALA A 435 7.36 -17.42 56.57
N VAL A 436 6.09 -17.79 56.76
CA VAL A 436 5.56 -19.13 56.51
C VAL A 436 4.29 -19.02 55.66
N ALA A 437 4.13 -19.93 54.71
CA ALA A 437 2.87 -20.22 54.03
C ALA A 437 2.57 -21.72 54.21
N ILE A 438 1.33 -22.11 54.54
CA ILE A 438 1.00 -23.51 54.83
C ILE A 438 0.32 -24.13 53.61
N SER A 439 0.72 -25.35 53.25
CA SER A 439 0.18 -26.15 52.15
C SER A 439 -0.76 -27.27 52.64
N GLU A 440 -0.50 -27.82 53.82
CA GLU A 440 -1.34 -28.85 54.45
C GLU A 440 -1.40 -28.64 55.97
N ILE A 441 -2.60 -28.64 56.55
CA ILE A 441 -2.83 -28.43 57.99
C ILE A 441 -2.98 -29.79 58.70
N PRO A 442 -2.20 -30.07 59.76
CA PRO A 442 -2.22 -31.37 60.42
C PRO A 442 -3.54 -31.69 61.13
N GLN A 443 -3.92 -32.97 61.01
CA GLN A 443 -5.05 -33.65 61.68
C GLN A 443 -6.41 -32.96 61.60
N LYS A 444 -7.01 -33.00 60.41
CA LYS A 444 -8.44 -32.80 60.22
C LYS A 444 -9.03 -33.75 59.17
N GLY A 445 -8.35 -33.99 58.04
CA GLY A 445 -8.84 -34.85 56.96
C GLY A 445 -7.72 -35.52 56.16
N SER A 446 -8.06 -36.12 55.02
CA SER A 446 -7.13 -36.66 54.01
C SER A 446 -7.78 -36.64 52.62
N GLN A 447 -6.99 -36.49 51.56
CA GLN A 447 -7.46 -36.65 50.17
C GLN A 447 -6.59 -37.66 49.41
N LEU A 448 -7.21 -38.50 48.58
CA LEU A 448 -6.53 -39.44 47.68
C LEU A 448 -7.01 -39.22 46.25
N LEU A 449 -6.09 -38.73 45.41
CA LEU A 449 -6.24 -38.63 43.96
C LEU A 449 -5.81 -39.94 43.29
N LYS A 450 -6.66 -40.43 42.40
CA LYS A 450 -6.39 -41.54 41.48
C LYS A 450 -6.62 -41.01 40.07
N ILE A 451 -5.80 -41.41 39.12
CA ILE A 451 -6.03 -41.13 37.70
C ILE A 451 -6.06 -42.47 36.97
N LYS A 452 -7.18 -42.78 36.34
CA LYS A 452 -7.34 -43.97 35.52
C LYS A 452 -7.11 -43.61 34.05
N ASP A 453 -6.19 -44.30 33.40
CA ASP A 453 -6.08 -44.27 31.93
C ASP A 453 -7.16 -45.17 31.33
N GLU A 454 -8.07 -44.61 30.53
CA GLU A 454 -9.14 -45.39 29.91
C GLU A 454 -8.65 -46.27 28.75
N ARG A 455 -7.44 -46.05 28.20
CA ARG A 455 -6.82 -46.91 27.18
C ARG A 455 -6.30 -48.22 27.79
N THR A 456 -5.56 -48.17 28.89
CA THR A 456 -5.03 -49.37 29.59
C THR A 456 -5.96 -49.96 30.64
N GLN A 457 -6.89 -49.16 31.17
CA GLN A 457 -7.62 -49.40 32.44
C GLN A 457 -6.70 -49.43 33.68
N GLU A 458 -5.46 -48.96 33.60
CA GLU A 458 -4.55 -48.80 34.75
C GLU A 458 -5.04 -47.66 35.66
N VAL A 459 -4.95 -47.86 36.98
CA VAL A 459 -5.31 -46.85 38.01
C VAL A 459 -4.04 -46.37 38.71
N ILE A 460 -3.67 -45.13 38.45
CA ILE A 460 -2.38 -44.53 38.79
C ILE A 460 -2.54 -43.65 40.04
N THR A 461 -1.72 -43.88 41.07
CA THR A 461 -1.75 -43.14 42.35
C THR A 461 -0.42 -42.52 42.76
N ASP A 462 0.63 -42.66 41.93
CA ASP A 462 1.97 -42.06 42.19
C ASP A 462 2.67 -41.74 40.86
N PHE A 463 3.05 -42.78 40.10
CA PHE A 463 3.68 -42.64 38.79
C PHE A 463 3.07 -43.62 37.78
N GLY A 464 2.82 -43.18 36.56
CA GLY A 464 2.31 -44.01 35.46
C GLY A 464 2.61 -43.42 34.08
N GLN A 465 2.38 -44.22 33.03
CA GLN A 465 2.76 -43.90 31.65
C GLN A 465 1.53 -43.70 30.77
N VAL A 466 1.47 -42.58 30.04
CA VAL A 466 0.35 -42.22 29.16
C VAL A 466 0.85 -41.79 27.77
N GLN A 467 -0.03 -41.80 26.78
CA GLN A 467 0.25 -41.39 25.41
C GLN A 467 -0.50 -40.09 25.05
N PRO A 468 -0.01 -39.29 24.09
CA PRO A 468 -0.75 -38.12 23.61
C PRO A 468 -2.07 -38.57 22.99
N GLY A 469 -3.19 -38.05 23.50
CA GLY A 469 -4.53 -38.44 23.08
C GLY A 469 -5.28 -39.34 24.07
N ASP A 470 -4.64 -39.86 25.12
CA ASP A 470 -5.29 -40.76 26.09
C ASP A 470 -6.44 -40.08 26.86
N PRO A 471 -7.61 -40.74 26.98
CA PRO A 471 -8.68 -40.31 27.87
C PRO A 471 -8.37 -40.72 29.32
N LEU A 472 -8.57 -39.77 30.24
CA LEU A 472 -8.26 -39.93 31.66
C LEU A 472 -9.51 -39.71 32.52
N GLU A 473 -9.68 -40.52 33.54
CA GLU A 473 -10.73 -40.40 34.56
C GLU A 473 -10.08 -40.13 35.92
N TYR A 474 -10.37 -38.98 36.52
CA TYR A 474 -9.81 -38.51 37.78
C TYR A 474 -10.80 -38.80 38.90
N GLU A 475 -10.36 -39.44 39.99
CA GLU A 475 -11.16 -39.68 41.20
C GLU A 475 -10.44 -39.08 42.42
N LEU A 476 -11.12 -38.22 43.19
CA LEU A 476 -10.63 -37.66 44.46
C LEU A 476 -11.52 -38.11 45.62
N ASP A 477 -11.05 -39.09 46.38
CA ASP A 477 -11.61 -39.48 47.67
C ASP A 477 -11.23 -38.43 48.72
N THR A 478 -12.20 -37.67 49.24
CA THR A 478 -11.97 -36.64 50.27
C THR A 478 -12.61 -37.06 51.58
N LYS A 479 -11.80 -37.34 52.60
CA LYS A 479 -12.25 -37.80 53.93
C LYS A 479 -12.04 -36.75 55.02
N TYR A 480 -13.02 -36.60 55.92
CA TYR A 480 -12.83 -35.92 57.20
C TYR A 480 -12.51 -36.97 58.30
N ILE A 481 -11.40 -36.78 59.03
CA ILE A 481 -10.81 -37.80 59.93
C ILE A 481 -11.08 -37.51 61.41
N ASP A 482 -10.95 -36.25 61.83
CA ASP A 482 -11.18 -35.86 63.23
C ASP A 482 -11.44 -34.36 63.37
N GLY A 483 -12.26 -34.01 64.36
CA GLY A 483 -12.59 -32.63 64.70
C GLY A 483 -13.90 -32.55 65.50
N PRO A 484 -14.03 -31.59 66.43
CA PRO A 484 -15.21 -31.46 67.31
C PRO A 484 -16.41 -30.72 66.65
N GLU A 485 -16.31 -30.40 65.36
CA GLU A 485 -17.25 -29.64 64.55
C GLU A 485 -17.23 -30.26 63.13
N ASP A 486 -18.35 -30.29 62.41
CA ASP A 486 -18.41 -30.77 61.02
C ASP A 486 -17.55 -29.88 60.08
N TRP A 487 -16.89 -30.46 59.07
CA TRP A 487 -16.14 -29.70 58.07
C TRP A 487 -17.11 -29.17 57.02
N ALA A 488 -17.60 -27.94 57.22
CA ALA A 488 -18.64 -27.34 56.39
C ALA A 488 -18.10 -26.50 55.21
N ASN A 489 -18.89 -26.37 54.15
CA ASN A 489 -18.64 -25.55 52.96
C ASN A 489 -17.30 -25.85 52.26
N ILE A 490 -17.04 -27.13 52.01
CA ILE A 490 -15.81 -27.61 51.37
C ILE A 490 -15.89 -27.47 49.85
N PHE A 491 -14.77 -27.04 49.25
CA PHE A 491 -14.50 -27.08 47.82
C PHE A 491 -13.30 -27.99 47.55
N ILE A 492 -13.28 -28.68 46.41
CA ILE A 492 -12.09 -29.34 45.87
C ILE A 492 -11.55 -28.49 44.73
N LYS A 493 -10.38 -27.86 44.95
CA LYS A 493 -9.57 -27.23 43.92
C LYS A 493 -8.66 -28.27 43.28
N LEU A 494 -8.58 -28.29 41.95
CA LEU A 494 -7.55 -28.99 41.20
C LEU A 494 -7.17 -28.12 39.99
N SER A 495 -5.87 -27.88 39.78
CA SER A 495 -5.38 -27.31 38.52
C SER A 495 -4.76 -28.43 37.70
N LEU A 496 -5.29 -28.65 36.49
CA LEU A 496 -4.68 -29.57 35.54
C LEU A 496 -3.33 -28.99 35.04
N PRO A 497 -2.30 -29.84 34.86
CA PRO A 497 -1.02 -29.41 34.33
C PRO A 497 -1.13 -29.07 32.84
N ALA A 498 -0.29 -28.13 32.38
CA ALA A 498 -0.20 -27.76 30.98
C ALA A 498 0.13 -28.99 30.11
N GLY A 499 -0.85 -29.43 29.31
CA GLY A 499 -0.78 -30.69 28.57
C GLY A 499 -1.94 -31.65 28.85
N ILE A 500 -2.80 -31.35 29.83
CA ILE A 500 -4.04 -32.08 30.08
C ILE A 500 -5.22 -31.10 29.97
N THR A 501 -6.25 -31.47 29.21
CA THR A 501 -7.46 -30.67 29.02
C THR A 501 -8.67 -31.38 29.63
N TYR A 502 -9.43 -30.65 30.45
CA TYR A 502 -10.70 -31.08 31.04
C TYR A 502 -11.77 -31.36 29.95
N ILE A 503 -12.62 -32.36 30.18
CA ILE A 503 -13.75 -32.68 29.31
C ILE A 503 -15.05 -32.09 29.92
N PRO A 504 -15.67 -31.07 29.30
CA PRO A 504 -16.84 -30.39 29.84
C PRO A 504 -18.02 -31.30 30.18
N GLY A 505 -18.74 -30.94 31.25
CA GLY A 505 -19.93 -31.66 31.74
C GLY A 505 -19.66 -33.05 32.33
N SER A 506 -18.42 -33.38 32.67
CA SER A 506 -18.03 -34.72 33.15
C SER A 506 -17.97 -34.87 34.68
N ILE A 507 -18.20 -33.80 35.44
CA ILE A 507 -18.04 -33.80 36.91
C ILE A 507 -19.24 -34.44 37.62
N THR A 508 -18.95 -35.40 38.50
CA THR A 508 -19.90 -35.95 39.48
C THR A 508 -19.32 -35.93 40.89
N SER A 509 -20.14 -35.57 41.89
CA SER A 509 -19.80 -35.60 43.31
C SER A 509 -20.83 -36.46 44.07
N ASP A 510 -20.38 -37.55 44.69
CA ASP A 510 -21.22 -38.63 45.25
C ASP A 510 -22.36 -39.03 44.29
N ASP A 511 -21.97 -39.47 43.08
CA ASP A 511 -22.80 -39.87 41.94
C ASP A 511 -23.77 -38.80 41.39
N LYS A 512 -23.71 -37.55 41.88
CA LYS A 512 -24.55 -36.43 41.40
C LYS A 512 -23.76 -35.54 40.45
N ILE A 513 -24.34 -35.25 39.29
CA ILE A 513 -23.76 -34.32 38.31
C ILE A 513 -23.59 -32.92 38.93
N VAL A 514 -22.40 -32.33 38.76
CA VAL A 514 -22.14 -30.92 39.10
C VAL A 514 -21.95 -30.13 37.81
N ASN A 515 -22.49 -28.91 37.74
CA ASN A 515 -22.40 -28.05 36.57
C ASN A 515 -21.04 -27.34 36.49
N ASP A 516 -20.40 -27.34 35.33
CA ASP A 516 -19.15 -26.60 35.05
C ASP A 516 -19.26 -25.10 35.37
N SER A 517 -20.43 -24.50 35.15
CA SER A 517 -20.66 -23.05 35.18
C SER A 517 -20.32 -22.43 36.54
N GLY A 518 -19.20 -21.70 36.60
CA GLY A 518 -18.67 -21.07 37.82
C GLY A 518 -17.77 -21.97 38.67
N ASN A 519 -17.72 -23.27 38.39
CA ASN A 519 -16.88 -24.25 39.07
C ASN A 519 -15.63 -24.64 38.24
N VAL A 520 -15.61 -24.35 36.94
CA VAL A 520 -14.48 -24.62 36.04
C VAL A 520 -14.08 -23.34 35.29
N SER A 521 -12.78 -23.07 35.22
CA SER A 521 -12.21 -21.99 34.42
C SER A 521 -10.86 -22.42 33.81
N GLY A 522 -10.85 -22.68 32.50
CA GLY A 522 -9.67 -23.18 31.79
C GLY A 522 -9.19 -24.54 32.33
N GLN A 523 -8.00 -24.56 32.93
CA GLN A 523 -7.42 -25.75 33.58
C GLN A 523 -7.74 -25.84 35.08
N SER A 524 -8.39 -24.82 35.67
CA SER A 524 -8.70 -24.73 37.09
C SER A 524 -10.12 -25.21 37.38
N LEU A 525 -10.24 -26.30 38.13
CA LEU A 525 -11.48 -26.80 38.70
C LEU A 525 -11.54 -26.36 40.18
N ASN A 526 -12.71 -25.93 40.64
CA ASN A 526 -12.99 -25.58 42.03
C ASN A 526 -14.42 -25.97 42.41
N ILE A 527 -14.61 -27.24 42.78
CA ILE A 527 -15.93 -27.87 42.86
C ILE A 527 -16.46 -27.86 44.30
N PRO A 528 -17.65 -27.28 44.58
CA PRO A 528 -18.27 -27.39 45.90
C PRO A 528 -18.74 -28.83 46.14
N ILE A 529 -18.38 -29.41 47.29
CA ILE A 529 -18.81 -30.75 47.72
C ILE A 529 -19.74 -30.74 48.95
N GLY A 530 -19.91 -29.59 49.60
CA GLY A 530 -20.79 -29.42 50.76
C GLY A 530 -20.09 -29.67 52.09
N ASP A 531 -20.73 -30.41 52.99
CA ASP A 531 -20.27 -30.60 54.37
C ASP A 531 -19.89 -32.08 54.62
N LEU A 532 -18.75 -32.33 55.27
CA LEU A 532 -18.33 -33.66 55.72
C LEU A 532 -18.33 -33.77 57.25
N LYS A 533 -18.98 -34.82 57.75
CA LYS A 533 -18.93 -35.23 59.17
C LYS A 533 -17.78 -36.20 59.41
N THR A 534 -17.40 -36.41 60.66
CA THR A 534 -16.29 -37.30 61.05
C THR A 534 -16.46 -38.69 60.41
N ASP A 535 -15.36 -39.22 59.87
CA ASP A 535 -15.26 -40.46 59.11
C ASP A 535 -16.02 -40.53 57.76
N GLN A 536 -16.75 -39.49 57.34
CA GLN A 536 -17.36 -39.45 56.01
C GLN A 536 -16.32 -39.19 54.90
N VAL A 537 -16.59 -39.78 53.74
CA VAL A 537 -15.85 -39.59 52.48
C VAL A 537 -16.80 -39.05 51.43
N ASN A 538 -16.38 -38.03 50.69
CA ASN A 538 -16.98 -37.61 49.43
C ASN A 538 -16.11 -38.10 48.26
N LYS A 539 -16.75 -38.55 47.17
CA LYS A 539 -16.10 -38.92 45.92
C LYS A 539 -16.37 -37.87 44.85
N LEU A 540 -15.34 -37.15 44.41
CA LEU A 540 -15.40 -36.33 43.21
C LEU A 540 -14.75 -37.07 42.03
N ILE A 541 -15.49 -37.23 40.93
CA ILE A 541 -15.01 -37.83 39.69
C ILE A 541 -15.18 -36.82 38.55
N PHE A 542 -14.21 -36.74 37.63
CA PHE A 542 -14.33 -36.00 36.37
C PHE A 542 -13.43 -36.59 35.28
N LYS A 543 -13.62 -36.21 34.01
CA LYS A 543 -12.80 -36.68 32.88
C LYS A 543 -11.94 -35.59 32.26
N ALA A 544 -10.80 -36.01 31.72
CA ALA A 544 -9.83 -35.18 31.03
C ALA A 544 -9.16 -35.96 29.89
N LYS A 545 -8.26 -35.31 29.14
CA LYS A 545 -7.52 -35.92 28.03
C LYS A 545 -6.08 -35.41 27.97
N VAL A 546 -5.13 -36.28 27.67
CA VAL A 546 -3.74 -35.88 27.35
C VAL A 546 -3.70 -35.22 25.97
N ASN A 547 -3.12 -34.03 25.87
CA ASN A 547 -3.12 -33.26 24.64
C ASN A 547 -2.09 -33.78 23.62
N ASN A 548 -2.50 -33.88 22.35
CA ASN A 548 -1.68 -34.44 21.26
C ASN A 548 -0.32 -33.74 21.08
N ASN A 549 -0.23 -32.45 21.46
CA ASN A 549 0.95 -31.60 21.28
C ASN A 549 1.96 -31.64 22.44
N VAL A 550 1.71 -32.40 23.52
CA VAL A 550 2.68 -32.55 24.61
C VAL A 550 3.97 -33.20 24.08
N ALA A 551 5.14 -32.79 24.59
CA ALA A 551 6.42 -33.36 24.18
C ALA A 551 6.63 -34.76 24.77
N ASP A 552 7.40 -35.61 24.08
CA ASP A 552 7.81 -36.90 24.64
C ASP A 552 8.61 -36.73 25.94
N GLN A 553 8.52 -37.73 26.83
CA GLN A 553 9.10 -37.75 28.19
C GLN A 553 8.59 -36.66 29.15
N THR A 554 7.56 -35.88 28.81
CA THR A 554 7.01 -34.84 29.69
C THR A 554 6.33 -35.44 30.92
N ASN A 555 6.73 -35.00 32.12
CA ASN A 555 6.05 -35.36 33.38
C ASN A 555 4.93 -34.37 33.69
N LEU A 556 3.69 -34.83 33.63
CA LEU A 556 2.48 -34.08 33.94
C LEU A 556 2.10 -34.29 35.41
N LEU A 557 2.24 -33.25 36.22
CA LEU A 557 2.08 -33.28 37.68
C LEU A 557 0.65 -32.92 38.09
N ASN A 558 -0.03 -33.81 38.81
CA ASN A 558 -1.43 -33.66 39.21
C ASN A 558 -1.60 -33.75 40.73
N ARG A 559 -2.34 -32.81 41.32
CA ARG A 559 -2.70 -32.79 42.74
C ARG A 559 -4.01 -32.03 42.97
N GLY A 560 -4.86 -32.55 43.85
CA GLY A 560 -6.02 -31.86 44.39
C GLY A 560 -5.76 -31.20 45.75
N LEU A 561 -6.68 -30.32 46.12
CA LEU A 561 -6.78 -29.66 47.41
C LEU A 561 -8.26 -29.56 47.82
N ALA A 562 -8.68 -30.31 48.84
CA ALA A 562 -9.96 -30.07 49.51
C ALA A 562 -9.80 -28.98 50.57
N TYR A 563 -10.61 -27.92 50.55
CA TYR A 563 -10.46 -26.77 51.45
C TYR A 563 -11.77 -26.02 51.73
N ASN A 564 -11.77 -25.25 52.83
CA ASN A 564 -12.71 -24.16 53.10
C ASN A 564 -11.94 -22.94 53.67
N THR A 565 -12.62 -22.03 54.36
CA THR A 565 -12.01 -20.83 54.97
C THR A 565 -11.03 -21.09 56.14
N ASP A 566 -11.07 -22.28 56.75
CA ASP A 566 -10.44 -22.57 58.06
C ASP A 566 -9.62 -23.88 58.06
N PHE A 567 -9.61 -24.61 56.95
CA PHE A 567 -8.89 -25.86 56.77
C PHE A 567 -8.75 -26.21 55.28
N GLY A 568 -7.60 -26.77 54.88
CA GLY A 568 -7.50 -27.57 53.66
C GLY A 568 -6.46 -28.69 53.77
N VAL A 569 -6.61 -29.70 52.92
CA VAL A 569 -5.78 -30.90 52.84
C VAL A 569 -5.52 -31.27 51.37
N GLN A 570 -4.28 -31.61 51.06
CA GLN A 570 -3.86 -31.96 49.69
C GLN A 570 -4.06 -33.46 49.41
N SER A 571 -4.10 -33.80 48.13
CA SER A 571 -3.90 -35.18 47.69
C SER A 571 -2.41 -35.57 47.62
N ASN A 572 -2.15 -36.87 47.53
CA ASN A 572 -0.95 -37.40 46.87
C ASN A 572 -0.67 -36.68 45.53
N LEU A 573 0.60 -36.61 45.16
CA LEU A 573 1.00 -36.19 43.81
C LEU A 573 0.83 -37.39 42.87
N VAL A 574 0.25 -37.18 41.69
CA VAL A 574 0.23 -38.18 40.62
C VAL A 574 0.97 -37.64 39.40
N THR A 575 2.03 -38.33 39.01
CA THR A 575 2.89 -38.02 37.87
C THR A 575 2.52 -38.92 36.70
N LEU A 576 2.06 -38.32 35.60
CA LEU A 576 1.85 -39.03 34.34
C LEU A 576 3.00 -38.67 33.41
N GLN A 577 3.87 -39.62 33.08
CA GLN A 577 4.89 -39.41 32.06
C GLN A 577 4.28 -39.68 30.68
N VAL A 578 4.49 -38.76 29.74
CA VAL A 578 4.06 -38.92 28.35
C VAL A 578 5.13 -39.69 27.57
N ASN A 579 4.78 -40.87 27.06
CA ASN A 579 5.58 -41.65 26.12
C ASN A 579 4.97 -41.58 24.72
N LYS A 580 5.75 -41.22 23.71
CA LYS A 580 5.35 -41.36 22.30
C LYS A 580 5.81 -42.69 21.70
N PRO A 581 4.98 -43.37 20.88
CA PRO A 581 5.46 -44.41 19.97
C PRO A 581 6.57 -43.87 19.06
N LYS A 582 7.37 -44.75 18.45
CA LYS A 582 8.36 -44.33 17.45
C LYS A 582 7.68 -44.07 16.10
N ASP A 583 7.78 -42.83 15.65
CA ASP A 583 7.24 -42.33 14.39
C ASP A 583 7.65 -43.20 13.18
N PRO A 584 6.73 -43.50 12.25
CA PRO A 584 7.08 -44.07 10.95
C PRO A 584 7.67 -42.97 10.06
N VAL A 585 8.75 -43.27 9.33
CA VAL A 585 9.42 -42.26 8.48
C VAL A 585 8.80 -42.28 7.10
N LEU A 586 8.18 -41.16 6.71
CA LEU A 586 7.64 -40.95 5.36
C LEU A 586 8.51 -39.99 4.56
N THR A 587 8.79 -40.33 3.30
CA THR A 587 9.54 -39.48 2.37
C THR A 587 8.82 -39.45 1.02
N LYS A 588 8.40 -38.27 0.55
CA LYS A 588 7.71 -38.07 -0.73
C LYS A 588 8.62 -37.33 -1.69
N GLN A 589 8.68 -37.80 -2.93
CA GLN A 589 9.49 -37.23 -4.00
C GLN A 589 8.72 -37.23 -5.32
N VAL A 590 9.14 -36.39 -6.25
CA VAL A 590 8.50 -36.15 -7.56
C VAL A 590 9.53 -36.19 -8.68
N ARG A 591 9.07 -36.45 -9.91
CA ARG A 591 9.83 -36.22 -11.15
C ARG A 591 8.91 -35.82 -12.30
N ASN A 592 9.34 -34.88 -13.13
CA ASN A 592 8.64 -34.47 -14.35
C ASN A 592 9.02 -35.40 -15.51
N ILE A 593 8.14 -36.35 -15.84
CA ILE A 593 8.39 -37.31 -16.91
C ILE A 593 8.16 -36.73 -18.31
N SER A 594 7.41 -35.63 -18.45
CA SER A 594 7.33 -34.86 -19.71
C SER A 594 8.67 -34.18 -20.04
N LYS A 595 9.38 -33.64 -19.05
CA LYS A 595 10.77 -33.16 -19.20
C LYS A 595 11.82 -34.29 -19.21
N GLY A 596 11.40 -35.57 -19.22
CA GLY A 596 12.29 -36.73 -19.32
C GLY A 596 13.11 -37.04 -18.07
N GLU A 597 12.70 -36.57 -16.89
CA GLU A 597 13.46 -36.75 -15.65
C GLU A 597 13.53 -38.23 -15.21
N LYS A 598 14.75 -38.73 -15.01
CA LYS A 598 15.01 -40.14 -14.69
C LYS A 598 15.11 -40.44 -13.18
N LYS A 599 15.39 -39.43 -12.34
CA LYS A 599 15.50 -39.57 -10.88
C LYS A 599 14.33 -38.84 -10.20
N PHE A 600 13.87 -39.38 -9.07
CA PHE A 600 13.01 -38.66 -8.15
C PHE A 600 13.82 -37.62 -7.36
N LYS A 601 13.16 -36.54 -6.95
CA LYS A 601 13.71 -35.38 -6.24
C LYS A 601 12.68 -34.84 -5.25
N ASP A 602 13.11 -34.00 -4.32
CA ASP A 602 12.19 -33.30 -3.41
C ASP A 602 11.45 -32.13 -4.13
N GLU A 603 12.01 -31.63 -5.23
CA GLU A 603 11.41 -30.60 -6.09
C GLU A 603 11.58 -30.87 -7.60
N THR A 604 10.65 -30.38 -8.42
CA THR A 604 10.79 -30.32 -9.89
C THR A 604 10.10 -29.09 -10.49
N ASN A 605 10.52 -28.69 -11.70
CA ASN A 605 9.88 -27.62 -12.47
C ASN A 605 8.95 -28.22 -13.53
N ALA A 606 7.73 -27.71 -13.65
CA ALA A 606 6.74 -28.20 -14.60
C ALA A 606 5.93 -27.07 -15.24
N TYR A 607 5.28 -27.38 -16.36
CA TYR A 607 4.28 -26.53 -17.00
C TYR A 607 2.90 -27.17 -16.92
N LYS A 608 1.86 -26.39 -17.22
CA LYS A 608 0.55 -26.97 -17.54
C LYS A 608 0.70 -28.05 -18.62
N ASP A 609 -0.06 -29.13 -18.45
CA ASP A 609 -0.14 -30.33 -19.28
C ASP A 609 1.11 -31.26 -19.18
N ASP A 610 2.11 -30.93 -18.34
CA ASP A 610 3.20 -31.86 -18.01
C ASP A 610 2.71 -33.05 -17.16
N GLN A 611 3.27 -34.24 -17.43
CA GLN A 611 3.10 -35.43 -16.62
C GLN A 611 4.17 -35.52 -15.52
N LEU A 612 3.69 -35.73 -14.30
CA LEU A 612 4.48 -35.97 -13.10
C LEU A 612 4.34 -37.42 -12.64
N GLU A 613 5.38 -37.95 -12.04
CA GLU A 613 5.32 -39.19 -11.26
C GLU A 613 5.81 -38.91 -9.85
N TYR A 614 5.03 -39.33 -8.85
CA TYR A 614 5.36 -39.24 -7.44
C TYR A 614 5.78 -40.61 -6.90
N GLN A 615 6.71 -40.59 -5.94
CA GLN A 615 7.10 -41.73 -5.14
C GLN A 615 6.98 -41.36 -3.67
N VAL A 616 6.40 -42.24 -2.86
CA VAL A 616 6.47 -42.18 -1.40
C VAL A 616 7.18 -43.42 -0.91
N ILE A 617 8.15 -43.26 0.00
CA ILE A 617 8.73 -44.33 0.79
C ILE A 617 8.23 -44.17 2.23
N THR A 618 7.71 -45.24 2.83
CA THR A 618 7.30 -45.28 4.23
C THR A 618 8.07 -46.40 4.93
N LYS A 619 8.96 -46.07 5.86
CA LYS A 619 9.56 -47.06 6.77
C LYS A 619 8.74 -47.13 8.06
N LEU A 620 8.22 -48.30 8.38
CA LEU A 620 7.57 -48.60 9.66
C LEU A 620 8.61 -48.68 10.80
N ASN A 621 8.17 -48.48 12.05
CA ASN A 621 9.03 -48.64 13.21
C ASN A 621 9.29 -50.14 13.48
N ASP A 622 10.46 -50.47 14.03
CA ASP A 622 10.91 -51.86 14.19
C ASP A 622 10.18 -52.63 15.32
N SER A 623 9.16 -52.02 15.95
CA SER A 623 8.42 -52.53 17.12
C SER A 623 6.92 -52.75 16.89
N GLU A 624 6.34 -52.23 15.81
CA GLU A 624 4.88 -52.20 15.60
C GLU A 624 4.49 -52.49 14.14
N SER A 625 3.69 -53.54 13.94
CA SER A 625 3.08 -53.83 12.63
C SER A 625 1.99 -52.80 12.30
N LEU A 626 1.90 -52.40 11.04
CA LEU A 626 0.80 -51.55 10.55
C LEU A 626 -0.45 -52.40 10.34
N LYS A 627 -1.48 -52.16 11.14
CA LYS A 627 -2.82 -52.75 11.02
C LYS A 627 -3.82 -51.69 10.56
N ASP A 628 -4.74 -52.08 9.69
CA ASP A 628 -5.81 -51.22 9.15
C ASP A 628 -5.32 -49.84 8.66
N GLY A 629 -4.16 -49.84 7.99
CA GLY A 629 -3.45 -48.62 7.63
C GLY A 629 -4.21 -47.75 6.64
N VAL A 630 -4.57 -46.53 7.05
CA VAL A 630 -5.21 -45.54 6.19
C VAL A 630 -4.18 -44.46 5.86
N PHE A 631 -3.77 -44.41 4.60
CA PHE A 631 -2.94 -43.33 4.07
C PHE A 631 -3.82 -42.29 3.35
N GLU A 632 -3.30 -41.07 3.17
CA GLU A 632 -3.99 -39.96 2.54
C GLU A 632 -3.02 -39.12 1.71
N ASP A 633 -3.41 -38.82 0.47
CA ASP A 633 -2.71 -37.91 -0.44
C ASP A 633 -3.72 -36.85 -0.91
N ILE A 634 -3.73 -35.68 -0.27
CA ILE A 634 -4.62 -34.58 -0.66
C ILE A 634 -4.05 -33.93 -1.93
N ILE A 635 -4.38 -34.51 -3.07
CA ILE A 635 -4.00 -34.03 -4.38
C ILE A 635 -4.51 -32.59 -4.56
N ASP A 636 -3.58 -31.64 -4.67
CA ASP A 636 -3.89 -30.24 -4.98
C ASP A 636 -4.74 -30.19 -6.27
N LYS A 637 -5.83 -29.42 -6.26
CA LYS A 637 -6.77 -29.24 -7.37
C LYS A 637 -6.13 -28.87 -8.73
N ASN A 638 -4.91 -28.34 -8.71
CA ASN A 638 -4.13 -28.00 -9.90
C ASN A 638 -3.41 -29.22 -10.52
N LEU A 639 -3.54 -30.39 -9.91
CA LEU A 639 -3.10 -31.70 -10.41
C LEU A 639 -4.31 -32.59 -10.76
N THR A 640 -4.07 -33.65 -11.53
CA THR A 640 -5.08 -34.68 -11.82
C THR A 640 -4.43 -36.06 -11.95
N VAL A 641 -4.78 -36.98 -11.04
CA VAL A 641 -4.21 -38.35 -11.00
C VAL A 641 -4.70 -39.16 -12.19
N THR A 642 -3.78 -39.66 -13.01
CA THR A 642 -4.07 -40.15 -14.37
C THR A 642 -4.84 -41.48 -14.44
N ASN A 643 -4.94 -42.21 -13.34
CA ASN A 643 -5.56 -43.55 -13.30
C ASN A 643 -6.40 -43.85 -12.03
N GLN A 644 -6.54 -42.89 -11.10
CA GLN A 644 -7.16 -43.09 -9.76
C GLN A 644 -6.62 -44.34 -8.99
N GLN A 645 -5.38 -44.72 -9.26
CA GLN A 645 -4.71 -45.88 -8.67
C GLN A 645 -3.28 -45.55 -8.27
N VAL A 646 -2.83 -46.18 -7.19
CA VAL A 646 -1.49 -46.07 -6.63
C VAL A 646 -0.88 -47.47 -6.62
N GLY A 647 0.31 -47.61 -7.18
CA GLY A 647 1.10 -48.85 -7.11
C GLY A 647 1.82 -48.93 -5.78
N MET A 648 1.37 -49.82 -4.89
CA MET A 648 2.04 -50.14 -3.64
C MET A 648 3.00 -51.33 -3.81
N GLN A 649 4.19 -51.25 -3.23
CA GLN A 649 5.17 -52.32 -3.14
C GLN A 649 5.72 -52.38 -1.71
N ILE A 650 6.21 -53.54 -1.28
CA ILE A 650 6.95 -53.71 -0.02
C ILE A 650 8.36 -54.17 -0.37
N MET A 651 9.36 -53.71 0.38
CA MET A 651 10.74 -54.15 0.24
C MET A 651 10.93 -55.54 0.84
N ASN A 652 11.54 -56.44 0.08
CA ASN A 652 11.94 -57.77 0.50
C ASN A 652 13.19 -57.72 1.39
N SER A 653 13.48 -58.79 2.13
CA SER A 653 14.66 -58.88 3.01
C SER A 653 16.02 -58.85 2.29
N ASP A 654 16.04 -58.99 0.96
CA ASP A 654 17.23 -58.83 0.11
C ASP A 654 17.42 -57.40 -0.42
N GLY A 655 16.56 -56.46 -0.02
CA GLY A 655 16.56 -55.06 -0.48
C GLY A 655 15.87 -54.82 -1.83
N THR A 656 15.33 -55.86 -2.48
CA THR A 656 14.56 -55.71 -3.72
C THR A 656 13.12 -55.26 -3.44
N TRP A 657 12.46 -54.67 -4.43
CA TRP A 657 11.03 -54.34 -4.34
C TRP A 657 10.18 -55.52 -4.79
N GLY A 658 9.23 -55.96 -3.95
CA GLY A 658 8.23 -56.96 -4.29
C GLY A 658 7.26 -56.51 -5.40
N GLY A 659 6.37 -57.41 -5.82
CA GLY A 659 5.41 -57.14 -6.89
C GLY A 659 4.46 -55.97 -6.59
N THR A 660 4.14 -55.18 -7.62
CA THR A 660 3.25 -54.00 -7.50
C THR A 660 1.80 -54.41 -7.32
N GLN A 661 1.21 -54.03 -6.19
CA GLN A 661 -0.21 -54.11 -5.92
C GLN A 661 -0.88 -52.77 -6.27
N LEU A 662 -1.88 -52.78 -7.14
CA LEU A 662 -2.66 -51.57 -7.46
C LEU A 662 -3.76 -51.38 -6.41
N ILE A 663 -3.72 -50.24 -5.71
CA ILE A 663 -4.71 -49.81 -4.72
C ILE A 663 -5.43 -48.58 -5.27
N LYS A 664 -6.74 -48.45 -5.04
CA LYS A 664 -7.47 -47.22 -5.39
C LYS A 664 -7.07 -46.09 -4.44
N ILE A 665 -6.91 -44.88 -5.00
CA ILE A 665 -6.98 -43.63 -4.24
C ILE A 665 -8.37 -43.04 -4.47
N ASN A 666 -9.05 -42.64 -3.40
CA ASN A 666 -10.31 -41.91 -3.53
C ASN A 666 -10.04 -40.49 -4.04
N SER A 667 -10.74 -40.05 -5.09
CA SER A 667 -10.57 -38.70 -5.65
C SER A 667 -11.04 -37.60 -4.72
N ASP A 668 -11.99 -37.92 -3.84
CA ASP A 668 -12.79 -36.91 -3.14
C ASP A 668 -12.18 -36.52 -1.78
N ASP A 669 -11.38 -37.41 -1.19
CA ASP A 669 -10.68 -37.19 0.09
C ASP A 669 -9.23 -37.72 0.12
N GLY A 670 -8.68 -38.16 -1.01
CA GLY A 670 -7.27 -38.58 -1.14
C GLY A 670 -6.91 -39.91 -0.46
N LYS A 671 -7.87 -40.64 0.15
CA LYS A 671 -7.54 -41.79 0.99
C LYS A 671 -7.18 -43.06 0.21
N ILE A 672 -6.27 -43.83 0.80
CA ILE A 672 -5.70 -45.09 0.32
C ILE A 672 -5.74 -46.08 1.50
N ILE A 673 -6.62 -47.07 1.44
CA ILE A 673 -6.81 -48.04 2.54
C ILE A 673 -6.01 -49.31 2.28
N VAL A 674 -5.10 -49.64 3.20
CA VAL A 674 -4.30 -50.87 3.19
C VAL A 674 -4.97 -51.91 4.09
N GLY A 675 -5.94 -52.63 3.52
CA GLY A 675 -6.70 -53.69 4.21
C GLY A 675 -5.94 -54.99 4.45
N ARG A 676 -4.68 -54.91 4.93
CA ARG A 676 -3.89 -56.04 5.44
C ARG A 676 -2.90 -55.55 6.49
N GLU A 677 -2.50 -56.44 7.39
CA GLU A 677 -1.35 -56.20 8.26
C GLU A 677 -0.04 -56.15 7.43
N ILE A 678 0.89 -55.30 7.84
CA ILE A 678 2.27 -55.23 7.33
C ILE A 678 3.22 -55.24 8.52
N ASP A 679 4.22 -56.13 8.49
CA ASP A 679 5.13 -56.39 9.60
C ASP A 679 5.93 -55.16 10.06
N ALA A 680 6.29 -55.13 11.34
CA ALA A 680 7.17 -54.12 11.93
C ALA A 680 8.50 -53.98 11.17
N GLY A 681 9.03 -52.76 11.08
CA GLY A 681 10.28 -52.42 10.38
C GLY A 681 10.21 -52.45 8.85
N ALA A 682 9.11 -52.94 8.25
CA ALA A 682 8.97 -53.02 6.81
C ALA A 682 9.04 -51.65 6.12
N THR A 683 9.56 -51.63 4.89
CA THR A 683 9.61 -50.43 4.04
C THR A 683 8.64 -50.58 2.88
N ILE A 684 7.66 -49.70 2.82
CA ILE A 684 6.60 -49.63 1.81
C ILE A 684 6.98 -48.56 0.78
N ARG A 685 6.63 -48.77 -0.49
CA ARG A 685 6.69 -47.77 -1.56
C ARG A 685 5.33 -47.59 -2.21
N PHE A 686 4.91 -46.34 -2.38
CA PHE A 686 3.77 -45.95 -3.22
C PHE A 686 4.28 -45.21 -4.45
N ILE A 687 3.70 -45.47 -5.63
CA ILE A 687 3.97 -44.72 -6.88
C ILE A 687 2.64 -44.39 -7.56
N PHE A 688 2.48 -43.15 -8.01
CA PHE A 688 1.36 -42.72 -8.84
C PHE A 688 1.75 -41.59 -9.80
N LYS A 689 0.90 -41.30 -10.78
CA LYS A 689 1.13 -40.27 -11.81
C LYS A 689 0.02 -39.23 -11.83
N ALA A 690 0.40 -37.97 -12.03
CA ALA A 690 -0.53 -36.85 -12.17
C ALA A 690 -0.18 -35.99 -13.39
N ILE A 691 -1.15 -35.22 -13.90
CA ILE A 691 -0.95 -34.13 -14.87
C ILE A 691 -1.14 -32.79 -14.16
N VAL A 692 -0.32 -31.79 -14.47
CA VAL A 692 -0.56 -30.40 -14.05
C VAL A 692 -1.70 -29.82 -14.90
N ASN A 693 -2.90 -29.69 -14.34
CA ASN A 693 -4.10 -29.34 -15.13
C ASN A 693 -4.26 -27.83 -15.36
N ASN A 694 -3.60 -26.98 -14.55
CA ASN A 694 -3.57 -25.53 -14.72
C ASN A 694 -2.35 -24.89 -14.03
N ASP A 695 -2.08 -23.63 -14.36
CA ASP A 695 -0.95 -22.81 -13.94
C ASP A 695 -1.35 -21.62 -13.04
N ASN A 696 -2.52 -21.68 -12.37
CA ASN A 696 -2.98 -20.59 -11.48
C ASN A 696 -2.12 -20.44 -10.21
N LYS A 697 -1.50 -21.53 -9.75
CA LYS A 697 -0.64 -21.59 -8.56
C LYS A 697 0.80 -21.83 -9.04
N SER A 698 1.74 -20.94 -8.69
CA SER A 698 3.14 -21.04 -9.12
C SER A 698 3.92 -22.17 -8.44
N GLU A 699 3.40 -22.72 -7.34
CA GLU A 699 4.06 -23.73 -6.53
C GLU A 699 3.03 -24.72 -5.99
N ILE A 700 3.09 -25.98 -6.43
CA ILE A 700 2.26 -27.07 -5.91
C ILE A 700 3.11 -27.90 -4.95
N ASP A 701 3.05 -27.52 -3.68
CA ASP A 701 3.41 -28.39 -2.57
C ASP A 701 2.46 -29.60 -2.51
N ASN A 702 3.03 -30.80 -2.34
CA ASN A 702 2.27 -32.04 -2.20
C ASN A 702 2.84 -32.88 -1.03
N THR A 703 1.98 -33.41 -0.16
CA THR A 703 2.34 -34.16 1.06
C THR A 703 1.60 -35.49 1.11
N PHE A 704 2.21 -36.55 1.66
CA PHE A 704 1.57 -37.85 1.87
C PHE A 704 1.50 -38.14 3.36
N SER A 705 0.40 -38.73 3.82
CA SER A 705 0.13 -38.92 5.24
C SER A 705 -0.26 -40.36 5.55
N LEU A 706 0.19 -40.91 6.68
CA LEU A 706 -0.41 -42.08 7.33
C LEU A 706 -1.34 -41.56 8.43
N ILE A 707 -2.65 -41.59 8.20
CA ILE A 707 -3.67 -40.91 9.02
C ILE A 707 -4.47 -41.84 9.94
N GLY A 708 -4.31 -43.16 9.82
CA GLY A 708 -5.05 -44.13 10.61
C GLY A 708 -4.49 -45.55 10.52
N GLY A 709 -5.05 -46.45 11.33
CA GLY A 709 -4.47 -47.76 11.63
C GLY A 709 -3.76 -47.76 12.99
N SER A 710 -3.07 -48.85 13.33
CA SER A 710 -2.37 -49.02 14.64
C SER A 710 -1.51 -47.82 15.04
N TYR A 711 -0.82 -47.23 14.06
CA TYR A 711 0.07 -46.09 14.22
C TYR A 711 -0.60 -44.76 14.64
N ASN A 712 -1.94 -44.68 14.75
CA ASN A 712 -2.68 -43.52 15.28
C ASN A 712 -2.17 -42.14 14.80
N GLY A 713 -2.12 -41.95 13.48
CA GLY A 713 -1.61 -40.74 12.84
C GLY A 713 -2.44 -39.46 13.07
N PRO A 714 -2.09 -38.33 12.41
CA PRO A 714 -1.36 -38.27 11.14
C PRO A 714 0.17 -38.19 11.27
N TRP A 715 0.85 -39.03 10.48
CA TRP A 715 2.29 -38.95 10.21
C TRP A 715 2.51 -38.46 8.78
N HIS A 716 3.21 -37.34 8.60
CA HIS A 716 3.37 -36.70 7.30
C HIS A 716 4.75 -36.97 6.67
N SER A 717 4.81 -37.03 5.34
CA SER A 717 6.06 -36.94 4.59
C SER A 717 6.65 -35.53 4.62
N ASN A 718 7.89 -35.38 4.13
CA ASN A 718 8.31 -34.09 3.58
C ASN A 718 7.36 -33.65 2.45
N VAL A 719 7.36 -32.35 2.16
CA VAL A 719 6.71 -31.81 0.97
C VAL A 719 7.51 -32.22 -0.27
N ALA A 720 6.83 -32.71 -1.30
CA ALA A 720 7.35 -32.83 -2.65
C ALA A 720 6.80 -31.68 -3.50
N LYS A 721 7.69 -30.78 -3.92
CA LYS A 721 7.36 -29.48 -4.53
C LYS A 721 7.34 -29.54 -6.06
N VAL A 722 6.36 -28.87 -6.67
CA VAL A 722 6.32 -28.63 -8.12
C VAL A 722 6.26 -27.13 -8.38
N ASN A 723 7.34 -26.58 -8.90
CA ASN A 723 7.36 -25.19 -9.37
C ASN A 723 6.64 -25.15 -10.72
N VAL A 724 5.41 -24.63 -10.74
CA VAL A 724 4.59 -24.55 -11.95
C VAL A 724 4.88 -23.23 -12.66
N GLY A 725 5.68 -23.32 -13.70
CA GLY A 725 5.96 -22.22 -14.60
C GLY A 725 4.73 -21.85 -15.42
N LYS A 726 4.57 -20.55 -15.68
CA LYS A 726 3.71 -20.06 -16.76
C LYS A 726 4.50 -20.05 -18.07
N LYS A 727 3.82 -20.30 -19.19
CA LYS A 727 4.38 -20.08 -20.54
C LYS A 727 4.13 -18.62 -20.92
N THR A 728 5.01 -17.76 -20.44
CA THR A 728 5.05 -16.32 -20.74
C THR A 728 5.87 -16.07 -22.00
N PRO A 729 5.31 -15.40 -23.02
CA PRO A 729 6.10 -14.97 -24.18
C PRO A 729 7.16 -13.93 -23.79
N PRO A 730 8.34 -13.94 -24.43
CA PRO A 730 9.43 -13.02 -24.11
C PRO A 730 9.05 -11.55 -24.32
N THR A 731 9.64 -10.66 -23.51
CA THR A 731 9.48 -9.20 -23.69
C THR A 731 10.51 -8.71 -24.70
N LEU A 732 10.05 -7.95 -25.70
CA LEU A 732 10.91 -7.26 -26.66
C LEU A 732 10.70 -5.75 -26.53
N ILE A 733 11.79 -5.01 -26.30
CA ILE A 733 11.81 -3.56 -26.42
C ILE A 733 12.50 -3.23 -27.74
N LYS A 734 11.85 -2.43 -28.59
CA LYS A 734 12.43 -1.98 -29.85
C LYS A 734 12.51 -0.47 -29.90
N GLU A 735 13.68 0.02 -30.27
CA GLU A 735 14.05 1.41 -30.31
C GLU A 735 14.79 1.71 -31.61
N VAL A 736 14.89 2.99 -31.96
CA VAL A 736 15.58 3.50 -33.13
C VAL A 736 16.53 4.62 -32.73
N LYS A 737 17.60 4.79 -33.51
CA LYS A 737 18.58 5.85 -33.39
C LYS A 737 18.92 6.41 -34.78
N ASN A 738 18.95 7.73 -34.94
CA ASN A 738 19.51 8.36 -36.13
C ASN A 738 21.04 8.50 -35.98
N ILE A 739 21.79 7.80 -36.83
CA ILE A 739 23.25 7.83 -36.80
C ILE A 739 23.77 9.07 -37.53
N THR A 740 23.21 9.42 -38.70
CA THR A 740 23.61 10.62 -39.47
C THR A 740 23.51 11.89 -38.61
N LYS A 741 22.46 12.02 -37.80
CA LYS A 741 22.25 13.17 -36.90
C LYS A 741 22.95 13.05 -35.55
N SER A 742 23.67 11.95 -35.31
CA SER A 742 24.43 11.70 -34.08
C SER A 742 23.57 11.79 -32.80
N ASP A 743 22.39 11.16 -32.82
CA ASP A 743 21.51 11.05 -31.65
C ASP A 743 22.28 10.57 -30.40
N SER A 744 21.91 11.04 -29.21
CA SER A 744 22.62 10.70 -27.97
C SER A 744 22.44 9.25 -27.52
N GLY A 745 21.35 8.58 -27.91
CA GLY A 745 21.03 7.20 -27.56
C GLY A 745 19.99 6.59 -28.51
N TYR A 746 19.49 5.40 -28.20
CA TYR A 746 18.30 4.84 -28.83
C TYR A 746 17.05 5.34 -28.10
N ALA A 747 15.93 5.47 -28.80
CA ALA A 747 14.64 5.83 -28.22
C ALA A 747 13.48 5.14 -28.96
N THR A 748 12.29 5.10 -28.36
CA THR A 748 11.08 4.57 -29.03
C THR A 748 10.67 5.38 -30.26
N GLU A 749 11.13 6.62 -30.39
CA GLU A 749 11.00 7.42 -31.61
C GLU A 749 12.16 8.40 -31.80
N THR A 750 12.52 8.68 -33.05
CA THR A 750 13.45 9.75 -33.44
C THR A 750 12.96 10.47 -34.71
N THR A 751 13.71 11.48 -35.18
CA THR A 751 13.43 12.20 -36.44
C THR A 751 14.45 11.86 -37.51
N ALA A 752 14.02 11.79 -38.76
CA ALA A 752 14.91 11.61 -39.91
C ALA A 752 14.51 12.50 -41.10
N GLU A 753 15.45 12.65 -42.02
CA GLU A 753 15.28 13.18 -43.37
C GLU A 753 15.63 12.07 -44.36
N VAL A 754 15.32 12.28 -45.65
CA VAL A 754 15.75 11.36 -46.72
C VAL A 754 17.28 11.29 -46.72
N ASP A 755 17.82 10.10 -46.98
CA ASP A 755 19.24 9.72 -46.92
C ASP A 755 19.87 9.57 -45.52
N ASP A 756 19.16 9.78 -44.41
CA ASP A 756 19.69 9.48 -43.07
C ASP A 756 19.92 7.97 -42.87
N GLU A 757 21.06 7.59 -42.25
CA GLU A 757 21.28 6.25 -41.71
C GLU A 757 20.68 6.13 -40.31
N ILE A 758 19.93 5.05 -40.08
CA ILE A 758 19.26 4.76 -38.81
C ILE A 758 19.59 3.33 -38.36
N GLU A 759 19.59 3.12 -37.05
CA GLU A 759 19.84 1.81 -36.43
C GLU A 759 18.73 1.47 -35.46
N TYR A 760 18.14 0.27 -35.62
CA TYR A 760 17.23 -0.30 -34.66
C TYR A 760 18.00 -1.14 -33.62
N ARG A 761 17.59 -0.99 -32.36
CA ARG A 761 17.96 -1.88 -31.25
C ARG A 761 16.73 -2.69 -30.85
N ILE A 762 16.88 -4.00 -30.69
CA ILE A 762 15.86 -4.89 -30.13
C ILE A 762 16.45 -5.57 -28.90
N GLN A 763 16.06 -5.13 -27.71
CA GLN A 763 16.39 -5.79 -26.45
C GLN A 763 15.38 -6.91 -26.18
N ILE A 764 15.86 -8.11 -25.87
CA ILE A 764 15.08 -9.33 -25.74
C ILE A 764 15.30 -9.93 -24.35
N VAL A 765 14.25 -9.99 -23.54
CA VAL A 765 14.28 -10.54 -22.18
C VAL A 765 13.37 -11.77 -22.10
N ASN A 766 13.95 -12.90 -21.69
CA ASN A 766 13.20 -14.13 -21.43
C ASN A 766 12.40 -14.00 -20.13
N THR A 767 11.09 -13.79 -20.23
CA THR A 767 10.18 -13.72 -19.07
C THR A 767 9.61 -15.08 -18.65
N ALA A 768 10.10 -16.18 -19.24
CA ALA A 768 9.74 -17.54 -18.85
C ALA A 768 10.55 -18.02 -17.63
N SER A 769 10.19 -19.20 -17.17
CA SER A 769 10.70 -19.88 -15.96
C SER A 769 11.75 -20.97 -16.25
N ASP A 770 12.18 -21.05 -17.51
CA ASP A 770 13.15 -21.99 -18.08
C ASP A 770 13.75 -21.30 -19.33
N ASP A 771 14.92 -21.74 -19.79
CA ASP A 771 15.69 -20.98 -20.79
C ASP A 771 15.09 -21.07 -22.19
N ILE A 772 15.12 -19.96 -22.94
CA ILE A 772 14.86 -20.00 -24.39
C ILE A 772 16.06 -20.70 -25.04
N LYS A 773 15.81 -21.82 -25.70
CA LYS A 773 16.86 -22.63 -26.33
C LYS A 773 17.34 -22.01 -27.66
N PRO A 774 18.57 -22.33 -28.10
CA PRO A 774 18.98 -22.15 -29.49
C PRO A 774 17.94 -22.69 -30.48
N GLY A 775 17.74 -21.98 -31.59
CA GLY A 775 16.72 -22.29 -32.59
C GLY A 775 15.45 -21.42 -32.53
N ALA A 776 15.34 -20.51 -31.56
CA ALA A 776 14.25 -19.52 -31.52
C ALA A 776 14.34 -18.54 -32.71
N ILE A 777 13.19 -18.08 -33.23
CA ILE A 777 13.15 -17.28 -34.49
C ILE A 777 12.75 -15.84 -34.19
N LEU A 778 13.71 -14.92 -34.32
CA LEU A 778 13.52 -13.48 -34.28
C LEU A 778 13.03 -12.99 -35.66
N LYS A 779 12.09 -12.04 -35.69
CA LYS A 779 11.51 -11.48 -36.91
C LYS A 779 11.48 -9.96 -36.84
N ASP A 780 11.87 -9.30 -37.91
CA ASP A 780 11.89 -7.84 -38.07
C ASP A 780 11.46 -7.52 -39.51
N VAL A 781 10.22 -7.03 -39.69
CA VAL A 781 9.67 -6.75 -41.02
C VAL A 781 9.86 -5.26 -41.32
N PHE A 782 10.95 -4.95 -42.00
CA PHE A 782 11.28 -3.59 -42.42
C PHE A 782 10.26 -3.02 -43.40
N ASP A 783 9.98 -1.72 -43.29
CA ASP A 783 9.19 -0.98 -44.28
C ASP A 783 9.97 -0.88 -45.61
N ALA A 784 9.27 -0.96 -46.75
CA ALA A 784 9.88 -0.84 -48.08
C ALA A 784 10.60 0.50 -48.31
N ASP A 785 10.27 1.53 -47.55
CA ASP A 785 10.92 2.85 -47.58
C ASP A 785 12.27 2.88 -46.82
N LEU A 786 12.64 1.78 -46.17
CA LEU A 786 13.98 1.55 -45.62
C LEU A 786 14.84 0.82 -46.66
N GLY A 787 15.97 1.40 -47.02
CA GLY A 787 16.99 0.86 -47.91
C GLY A 787 18.20 0.33 -47.16
N ASP A 788 19.12 -0.28 -47.93
CA ASP A 788 20.49 -0.60 -47.51
C ASP A 788 20.56 -1.29 -46.13
N ILE A 789 19.68 -2.27 -45.92
CA ILE A 789 19.61 -3.06 -44.68
C ILE A 789 20.96 -3.79 -44.50
N GLN A 790 21.72 -3.37 -43.49
CA GLN A 790 23.05 -3.92 -43.24
C GLN A 790 22.96 -5.22 -42.42
N GLN A 791 24.03 -6.02 -42.48
CA GLN A 791 24.16 -7.25 -41.71
C GLN A 791 23.92 -7.01 -40.21
N GLY A 792 23.06 -7.83 -39.61
CA GLY A 792 22.67 -7.74 -38.21
C GLY A 792 23.73 -8.30 -37.26
N LYS A 793 23.71 -7.77 -36.02
CA LYS A 793 24.52 -8.24 -34.91
C LYS A 793 23.62 -8.54 -33.72
N ILE A 794 23.76 -9.70 -33.08
CA ILE A 794 23.07 -10.03 -31.84
C ILE A 794 24.12 -10.30 -30.77
N ASP A 795 24.15 -9.46 -29.73
CA ASP A 795 24.94 -9.72 -28.54
C ASP A 795 24.09 -10.47 -27.50
N TYR A 796 24.67 -11.50 -26.88
CA TYR A 796 24.10 -12.21 -25.75
C TYR A 796 24.85 -11.78 -24.50
N LEU A 797 24.12 -11.39 -23.45
CA LEU A 797 24.65 -10.75 -22.26
C LEU A 797 24.29 -11.53 -20.99
N ASP A 798 25.18 -11.52 -20.01
CA ASP A 798 24.93 -12.05 -18.67
C ASP A 798 24.17 -11.03 -17.77
N GLN A 799 23.92 -11.42 -16.51
CA GLN A 799 23.25 -10.62 -15.48
C GLN A 799 23.93 -9.26 -15.21
N ASP A 800 25.23 -9.14 -15.51
CA ASP A 800 26.07 -7.97 -15.23
C ASP A 800 26.22 -7.08 -16.49
N GLU A 801 25.31 -7.25 -17.46
CA GLU A 801 25.28 -6.61 -18.79
C GLU A 801 26.57 -6.79 -19.61
N LYS A 802 27.31 -7.88 -19.37
CA LYS A 802 28.53 -8.17 -20.10
C LYS A 802 28.27 -9.14 -21.24
N ILE A 803 28.76 -8.79 -22.43
CA ILE A 803 28.65 -9.64 -23.63
C ILE A 803 29.41 -10.96 -23.40
N THR A 804 28.68 -12.08 -23.47
CA THR A 804 29.21 -13.45 -23.37
C THR A 804 29.41 -14.09 -24.74
N ALA A 805 28.58 -13.74 -25.73
CA ALA A 805 28.68 -14.18 -27.12
C ALA A 805 28.13 -13.12 -28.08
N THR A 806 28.55 -13.18 -29.35
CA THR A 806 28.03 -12.34 -30.42
C THR A 806 27.74 -13.22 -31.64
N GLN A 807 26.52 -13.14 -32.17
CA GLN A 807 26.11 -13.69 -33.45
C GLN A 807 26.11 -12.57 -34.51
N THR A 808 26.62 -12.87 -35.70
CA THR A 808 26.50 -12.02 -36.89
C THR A 808 25.58 -12.73 -37.88
N THR A 809 24.62 -12.01 -38.47
CA THR A 809 23.49 -12.63 -39.19
C THR A 809 22.94 -11.74 -40.29
N ASP A 810 22.55 -12.33 -41.40
CA ASP A 810 21.71 -11.68 -42.41
C ASP A 810 20.23 -11.86 -42.05
N TRP A 811 19.36 -10.94 -42.46
CA TRP A 811 17.93 -10.93 -42.12
C TRP A 811 17.07 -11.64 -43.19
N ASP A 812 17.41 -12.91 -43.46
CA ASP A 812 16.77 -13.72 -44.51
C ASP A 812 15.25 -13.79 -44.33
N ASN A 813 14.50 -13.33 -45.34
CA ASN A 813 13.04 -13.20 -45.31
C ASN A 813 12.52 -12.52 -44.03
N ASN A 814 13.16 -11.40 -43.63
CA ASN A 814 12.83 -10.60 -42.45
C ASN A 814 13.00 -11.36 -41.11
N GLN A 815 13.85 -12.39 -41.07
CA GLN A 815 13.96 -13.32 -39.94
C GLN A 815 15.42 -13.74 -39.65
N VAL A 816 15.67 -14.14 -38.41
CA VAL A 816 16.94 -14.66 -37.89
C VAL A 816 16.64 -15.84 -36.96
N THR A 817 17.47 -16.88 -37.01
CA THR A 817 17.45 -17.96 -36.00
C THR A 817 18.56 -17.71 -34.97
N LEU A 818 18.21 -17.69 -33.68
CA LEU A 818 19.17 -17.50 -32.59
C LEU A 818 20.03 -18.75 -32.41
N ASP A 819 21.35 -18.60 -32.40
CA ASP A 819 22.32 -19.69 -32.25
C ASP A 819 22.69 -19.99 -30.79
N HIS A 820 22.48 -19.03 -29.88
CA HIS A 820 22.60 -19.20 -28.43
C HIS A 820 21.22 -19.14 -27.76
N GLY A 821 21.15 -19.63 -26.52
CA GLY A 821 19.95 -19.50 -25.69
C GLY A 821 19.86 -18.14 -24.98
N ILE A 822 18.67 -17.78 -24.51
CA ILE A 822 18.44 -16.59 -23.67
C ILE A 822 18.10 -17.07 -22.25
N PRO A 823 18.97 -16.83 -21.24
CA PRO A 823 18.72 -17.18 -19.84
C PRO A 823 17.43 -16.55 -19.29
N VAL A 824 16.81 -17.19 -18.31
CA VAL A 824 15.66 -16.62 -17.57
C VAL A 824 15.91 -15.20 -17.03
N ALA A 825 14.84 -14.40 -16.89
CA ALA A 825 14.89 -12.99 -16.49
C ALA A 825 15.78 -12.74 -15.26
N GLY A 826 16.72 -11.80 -15.41
CA GLY A 826 17.69 -11.45 -14.37
C GLY A 826 18.99 -12.25 -14.41
N GLN A 827 19.11 -13.30 -15.24
CA GLN A 827 20.38 -14.03 -15.47
C GLN A 827 21.09 -13.61 -16.77
N GLY A 828 20.38 -12.93 -17.67
CA GLY A 828 20.92 -12.45 -18.94
C GLY A 828 19.84 -11.91 -19.87
N MET A 829 20.25 -11.52 -21.07
CA MET A 829 19.37 -11.05 -22.15
C MET A 829 20.08 -11.15 -23.52
N ALA A 830 19.37 -10.86 -24.61
CA ALA A 830 20.00 -10.64 -25.92
C ALA A 830 19.65 -9.25 -26.47
N ILE A 831 20.55 -8.63 -27.23
CA ILE A 831 20.32 -7.35 -27.90
C ILE A 831 20.69 -7.49 -29.38
N ALA A 832 19.70 -7.38 -30.26
CA ALA A 832 19.90 -7.35 -31.70
C ALA A 832 20.01 -5.90 -32.22
N TYR A 833 20.91 -5.69 -33.16
CA TYR A 833 21.17 -4.42 -33.84
C TYR A 833 21.05 -4.62 -35.35
N VAL A 834 20.42 -3.66 -36.04
CA VAL A 834 20.31 -3.65 -37.50
C VAL A 834 20.25 -2.22 -38.02
N LYS A 835 21.04 -1.93 -39.06
CA LYS A 835 21.09 -0.61 -39.70
C LYS A 835 20.31 -0.60 -41.01
N ALA A 836 19.76 0.55 -41.34
CA ALA A 836 19.06 0.83 -42.57
C ALA A 836 19.29 2.30 -42.97
N LYS A 837 18.93 2.64 -44.21
CA LYS A 837 18.95 4.02 -44.72
C LYS A 837 17.54 4.47 -45.12
N VAL A 838 17.17 5.72 -44.85
CA VAL A 838 15.86 6.27 -45.23
C VAL A 838 15.83 6.59 -46.72
N LYS A 839 14.99 5.90 -47.50
CA LYS A 839 14.73 6.22 -48.91
C LYS A 839 13.85 7.46 -49.06
N GLU A 840 13.68 7.94 -50.29
CA GLU A 840 12.60 8.86 -50.63
C GLU A 840 11.24 8.28 -50.20
N THR A 841 10.48 9.04 -49.41
CA THR A 841 9.16 8.64 -48.92
C THR A 841 8.22 9.83 -48.80
N ASN A 842 6.93 9.59 -49.00
CA ASN A 842 5.85 10.53 -48.69
C ASN A 842 5.19 10.26 -47.32
N LYS A 843 5.67 9.28 -46.54
CA LYS A 843 5.20 9.02 -45.17
C LYS A 843 5.77 10.07 -44.22
N SER A 844 4.93 10.60 -43.35
CA SER A 844 5.39 11.42 -42.20
C SER A 844 5.95 10.57 -41.07
N VAL A 845 5.62 9.28 -40.99
CA VAL A 845 6.12 8.33 -39.99
C VAL A 845 6.33 6.95 -40.61
N ILE A 846 7.55 6.41 -40.50
CA ILE A 846 7.82 4.97 -40.70
C ILE A 846 7.75 4.28 -39.34
N ASN A 847 7.12 3.10 -39.27
CA ASN A 847 6.99 2.32 -38.03
C ASN A 847 7.67 0.96 -38.21
N ASN A 848 8.47 0.51 -37.24
CA ASN A 848 9.05 -0.83 -37.24
C ASN A 848 8.82 -1.55 -35.89
N SER A 849 8.53 -2.85 -35.92
CA SER A 849 8.27 -3.73 -34.77
C SER A 849 8.93 -5.10 -34.97
N ALA A 850 9.42 -5.72 -33.89
CA ALA A 850 10.04 -7.05 -33.91
C ALA A 850 9.19 -8.10 -33.18
N SER A 851 9.45 -9.38 -33.42
CA SER A 851 8.83 -10.49 -32.68
C SER A 851 9.78 -11.68 -32.50
N LEU A 852 9.68 -12.41 -31.39
CA LEU A 852 10.46 -13.65 -31.16
C LEU A 852 9.51 -14.81 -30.91
N VAL A 853 9.64 -15.89 -31.68
CA VAL A 853 8.86 -17.13 -31.54
C VAL A 853 9.65 -18.16 -30.73
N THR A 854 9.02 -18.71 -29.68
CA THR A 854 9.64 -19.63 -28.70
C THR A 854 8.68 -20.76 -28.26
N ASP A 855 9.21 -21.78 -27.57
CA ASP A 855 8.44 -22.82 -26.85
C ASP A 855 7.44 -22.24 -25.81
N PHE A 856 7.64 -20.99 -25.38
CA PHE A 856 6.81 -20.27 -24.39
C PHE A 856 5.80 -19.31 -25.05
N GLY A 857 5.79 -19.21 -26.38
CA GLY A 857 4.92 -18.33 -27.18
C GLY A 857 5.68 -17.30 -28.01
N THR A 858 4.93 -16.38 -28.63
CA THR A 858 5.48 -15.30 -29.46
C THR A 858 5.44 -13.97 -28.73
N GLY A 859 6.62 -13.41 -28.44
CA GLY A 859 6.75 -12.03 -27.95
C GLY A 859 6.74 -11.03 -29.11
N THR A 860 6.23 -9.83 -28.90
CA THR A 860 6.20 -8.73 -29.88
C THR A 860 6.62 -7.43 -29.24
N SER A 861 7.42 -6.61 -29.93
CA SER A 861 7.76 -5.27 -29.48
C SER A 861 6.65 -4.27 -29.82
N GLU A 862 6.63 -3.16 -29.07
CA GLU A 862 6.01 -1.93 -29.55
C GLU A 862 6.68 -1.41 -30.83
N LYS A 863 6.02 -0.45 -31.50
CA LYS A 863 6.51 0.16 -32.74
C LYS A 863 7.51 1.28 -32.46
N ALA A 864 8.76 1.06 -32.83
CA ALA A 864 9.75 2.12 -32.95
C ALA A 864 9.38 3.03 -34.14
N LYS A 865 9.28 4.35 -33.92
CA LYS A 865 8.79 5.30 -34.92
C LYS A 865 9.91 6.19 -35.46
N LEU A 866 9.86 6.47 -36.75
CA LEU A 866 10.79 7.36 -37.43
C LEU A 866 10.01 8.50 -38.09
N ASN A 867 10.05 9.69 -37.48
CA ASN A 867 9.30 10.86 -37.90
C ASN A 867 10.06 11.61 -39.01
N ILE A 868 9.48 11.69 -40.22
CA ILE A 868 10.15 12.23 -41.41
C ILE A 868 9.91 13.75 -41.50
N LYS A 869 10.99 14.53 -41.36
CA LYS A 869 10.97 15.98 -41.10
C LYS A 869 10.75 16.83 -42.37
N GLN A 870 11.09 16.35 -43.56
CA GLN A 870 10.75 16.99 -44.84
C GLN A 870 10.08 15.98 -45.77
N SER A 871 8.79 16.18 -46.04
CA SER A 871 7.95 15.33 -46.92
C SER A 871 7.12 16.14 -47.93
N LYS A 872 7.45 17.43 -48.06
CA LYS A 872 6.72 18.43 -48.86
C LYS A 872 7.68 19.45 -49.48
N GLY A 873 7.28 20.02 -50.61
CA GLY A 873 7.89 21.17 -51.27
C GLY A 873 7.07 22.45 -51.06
N ARG A 874 7.65 23.60 -51.40
CA ARG A 874 7.09 24.93 -51.09
C ARG A 874 7.13 25.89 -52.27
N ILE A 875 6.04 26.65 -52.43
CA ILE A 875 5.92 27.76 -53.37
C ILE A 875 5.50 29.02 -52.61
N VAL A 876 6.15 30.16 -52.87
CA VAL A 876 5.81 31.48 -52.33
C VAL A 876 5.37 32.40 -53.48
N VAL A 877 4.35 33.21 -53.27
CA VAL A 877 3.79 34.14 -54.28
C VAL A 877 3.74 35.54 -53.71
N ARG A 878 4.28 36.50 -54.44
CA ARG A 878 4.49 37.88 -53.98
C ARG A 878 3.79 38.89 -54.90
N TYR A 879 3.21 39.92 -54.30
CA TYR A 879 2.48 40.98 -55.01
C TYR A 879 3.11 42.34 -54.68
N ARG A 880 3.61 43.06 -55.68
CA ARG A 880 4.44 44.29 -55.49
C ARG A 880 4.05 45.43 -56.42
N ASP A 881 4.30 46.65 -55.97
CA ASP A 881 4.42 47.82 -56.83
C ASP A 881 5.63 47.66 -57.78
N ARG A 882 5.48 48.07 -59.03
CA ARG A 882 6.52 48.01 -60.06
C ARG A 882 7.53 49.16 -59.97
N LYS A 883 7.14 50.28 -59.37
CA LYS A 883 8.00 51.45 -59.15
C LYS A 883 8.84 51.30 -57.89
N ASP A 884 8.34 50.61 -56.86
CA ASP A 884 9.08 50.23 -55.65
C ASP A 884 8.76 48.78 -55.22
N GLU A 885 9.64 47.83 -55.52
CA GLU A 885 9.47 46.41 -55.17
C GLU A 885 9.47 46.12 -53.65
N ASN A 886 9.71 47.12 -52.80
CA ASN A 886 9.50 47.03 -51.35
C ASN A 886 8.03 47.28 -50.94
N HIS A 887 7.27 48.03 -51.75
CA HIS A 887 5.86 48.33 -51.50
C HIS A 887 5.01 47.08 -51.83
N LYS A 888 4.54 46.40 -50.78
CA LYS A 888 3.59 45.28 -50.91
C LYS A 888 2.18 45.80 -51.14
N LEU A 889 1.54 45.32 -52.20
CA LEU A 889 0.13 45.62 -52.49
C LEU A 889 -0.82 44.54 -51.94
N ALA A 890 -0.33 43.32 -51.78
CA ALA A 890 -0.98 42.24 -51.04
C ALA A 890 0.07 41.38 -50.33
N GLU A 891 -0.35 40.62 -49.31
CA GLU A 891 0.57 39.78 -48.53
C GLU A 891 1.04 38.54 -49.29
N ASP A 892 2.23 38.08 -48.93
CA ASP A 892 2.89 36.97 -49.62
C ASP A 892 2.21 35.63 -49.28
N LYS A 893 1.73 34.92 -50.30
CA LYS A 893 1.01 33.64 -50.13
C LYS A 893 1.95 32.46 -50.24
N VAL A 894 1.91 31.55 -49.26
CA VAL A 894 2.72 30.33 -49.21
C VAL A 894 1.84 29.11 -49.44
N TYR A 895 2.32 28.20 -50.30
CA TYR A 895 1.67 26.93 -50.61
C TYR A 895 2.66 25.79 -50.29
N ASP A 896 2.28 24.87 -49.40
CA ASP A 896 3.08 23.68 -49.01
C ASP A 896 2.38 22.39 -49.48
N GLY A 897 2.98 21.68 -50.44
CA GLY A 897 2.38 20.51 -51.09
C GLY A 897 3.32 19.31 -51.18
N LYS A 898 2.77 18.14 -51.51
CA LYS A 898 3.56 16.90 -51.65
C LYS A 898 4.49 17.03 -52.86
N LEU A 899 5.73 16.57 -52.71
CA LEU A 899 6.72 16.55 -53.80
C LEU A 899 6.16 15.82 -55.03
N GLY A 900 6.26 16.47 -56.19
CA GLY A 900 5.73 15.99 -57.47
C GLY A 900 4.26 16.33 -57.77
N ASP A 901 3.49 16.85 -56.82
CA ASP A 901 2.14 17.38 -57.09
C ASP A 901 2.25 18.80 -57.71
N THR A 902 1.21 19.29 -58.38
CA THR A 902 1.21 20.61 -59.07
C THR A 902 0.22 21.60 -58.48
N GLN A 903 0.63 22.87 -58.37
CA GLN A 903 -0.21 24.00 -57.92
C GLN A 903 -0.34 25.05 -59.02
N LYS A 904 -1.59 25.49 -59.29
CA LYS A 904 -1.85 26.66 -60.15
C LYS A 904 -1.76 27.94 -59.31
N ILE A 905 -1.08 28.95 -59.84
CA ILE A 905 -0.84 30.26 -59.22
C ILE A 905 -1.34 31.36 -60.17
N GLN A 906 -1.97 32.39 -59.62
CA GLN A 906 -2.61 33.50 -60.33
C GLN A 906 -2.33 34.85 -59.61
N PRO A 907 -2.41 36.01 -60.30
CA PRO A 907 -2.32 37.32 -59.66
C PRO A 907 -3.53 37.57 -58.73
N GLU A 908 -3.34 38.45 -57.74
CA GLU A 908 -4.40 38.92 -56.85
C GLU A 908 -5.05 40.20 -57.39
N VAL A 909 -6.35 40.39 -57.13
CA VAL A 909 -7.06 41.64 -57.45
C VAL A 909 -6.90 42.60 -56.27
N ILE A 910 -6.20 43.71 -56.50
CA ILE A 910 -6.03 44.77 -55.48
C ILE A 910 -7.31 45.62 -55.47
N PRO A 911 -7.96 45.88 -54.32
CA PRO A 911 -9.20 46.64 -54.28
C PRO A 911 -8.98 48.15 -54.47
N ASP A 912 -9.79 48.81 -55.30
CA ASP A 912 -9.77 50.24 -55.65
C ASP A 912 -9.56 51.19 -54.45
N SER A 913 -10.05 50.81 -53.27
CA SER A 913 -9.84 51.51 -51.99
C SER A 913 -8.37 51.67 -51.55
N GLN A 914 -7.44 50.95 -52.18
CA GLN A 914 -5.99 51.00 -51.96
C GLN A 914 -5.25 51.68 -53.14
N GLY A 915 -6.00 52.34 -54.03
CA GLY A 915 -5.54 52.80 -55.34
C GLY A 915 -6.03 51.86 -56.45
N ASN A 916 -6.12 52.39 -57.68
CA ASN A 916 -6.46 51.59 -58.84
C ASN A 916 -5.18 50.90 -59.36
N TRP A 917 -4.99 49.61 -59.09
CA TRP A 917 -3.76 48.91 -59.49
C TRP A 917 -3.99 47.88 -60.60
N THR A 918 -3.37 48.09 -61.75
CA THR A 918 -3.36 47.15 -62.89
C THR A 918 -2.14 46.24 -62.77
N VAL A 919 -2.32 44.91 -62.76
CA VAL A 919 -1.19 43.96 -62.85
C VAL A 919 -0.59 44.01 -64.27
N VAL A 920 0.73 44.04 -64.39
CA VAL A 920 1.41 44.25 -65.68
C VAL A 920 2.40 43.15 -66.06
N ASP A 921 3.28 42.74 -65.14
CA ASP A 921 4.31 41.73 -65.42
C ASP A 921 4.55 40.78 -64.24
N SER A 922 5.26 39.67 -64.52
CA SER A 922 5.48 38.58 -63.56
C SER A 922 6.76 37.79 -63.82
N SER A 923 7.22 37.06 -62.82
CA SER A 923 8.36 36.13 -62.92
C SER A 923 8.22 34.94 -61.96
N ASN A 924 8.90 33.83 -62.26
CA ASN A 924 8.97 32.61 -61.44
C ASN A 924 10.43 32.15 -61.33
N GLN A 925 10.98 32.05 -60.12
CA GLN A 925 12.36 31.63 -59.88
C GLN A 925 12.47 30.55 -58.79
N PRO A 926 13.23 29.46 -59.03
CA PRO A 926 13.65 28.54 -57.98
C PRO A 926 14.79 29.15 -57.14
N ASN A 927 14.67 29.07 -55.81
CA ASN A 927 15.65 29.55 -54.82
C ASN A 927 16.33 30.92 -55.14
N PRO A 928 15.55 32.00 -55.33
CA PRO A 928 16.07 33.31 -55.73
C PRO A 928 16.81 34.05 -54.59
N ASP A 929 18.06 34.41 -54.85
CA ASP A 929 18.81 35.35 -54.03
C ASP A 929 18.40 36.80 -54.35
N TRP A 930 17.47 37.35 -53.56
CA TRP A 930 17.02 38.74 -53.66
C TRP A 930 18.08 39.78 -53.24
N SER A 931 19.28 39.38 -52.83
CA SER A 931 20.44 40.28 -52.68
C SER A 931 21.32 40.36 -53.93
N SER A 932 21.07 39.51 -54.94
CA SER A 932 21.78 39.50 -56.22
C SER A 932 21.40 40.67 -57.13
N THR A 933 22.34 41.10 -57.96
CA THR A 933 22.14 42.16 -58.97
C THR A 933 21.56 41.64 -60.30
N THR A 934 21.43 40.32 -60.48
CA THR A 934 20.69 39.73 -61.60
C THR A 934 19.20 39.84 -61.36
N LYS A 935 18.54 40.82 -62.00
CA LYS A 935 17.08 40.93 -61.99
C LYS A 935 16.45 39.70 -62.67
N PRO A 936 15.23 39.29 -62.27
CA PRO A 936 14.46 38.30 -63.02
C PRO A 936 14.21 38.76 -64.45
N ASP A 937 14.04 37.80 -65.36
CA ASP A 937 13.31 38.03 -66.61
C ASP A 937 11.83 38.25 -66.26
N TRP A 938 11.21 39.25 -66.89
CA TRP A 938 9.82 39.68 -66.60
C TRP A 938 8.94 39.53 -67.84
N ASP A 939 8.02 38.59 -67.79
CA ASP A 939 6.99 38.37 -68.82
C ASP A 939 5.71 39.12 -68.47
N LEU A 940 4.85 39.41 -69.47
CA LEU A 940 3.49 39.88 -69.22
C LEU A 940 2.78 38.96 -68.21
N ALA A 941 2.05 39.56 -67.26
CA ALA A 941 1.47 38.84 -66.14
C ALA A 941 0.52 37.71 -66.60
N HIS A 942 0.81 36.47 -66.18
CA HIS A 942 0.09 35.26 -66.60
C HIS A 942 -0.04 34.21 -65.47
N ASP A 943 -0.83 33.17 -65.72
CA ASP A 943 -0.99 32.04 -64.80
C ASP A 943 0.22 31.09 -64.81
N TYR A 944 0.78 30.77 -63.64
CA TYR A 944 1.80 29.72 -63.50
C TYR A 944 1.18 28.40 -63.05
N THR A 945 1.75 27.27 -63.51
CA THR A 945 1.52 25.94 -62.93
C THR A 945 2.86 25.37 -62.51
N VAL A 946 3.07 25.20 -61.21
CA VAL A 946 4.37 24.84 -60.61
C VAL A 946 4.28 23.48 -59.93
N THR A 947 5.30 22.64 -60.10
CA THR A 947 5.41 21.33 -59.47
C THR A 947 6.22 21.43 -58.19
N TYR A 948 5.71 20.97 -57.05
CA TYR A 948 6.41 21.06 -55.76
C TYR A 948 7.75 20.30 -55.79
N ALA A 949 8.85 21.05 -55.71
CA ALA A 949 10.22 20.54 -55.67
C ALA A 949 10.80 20.51 -54.24
N LYS A 950 12.00 19.93 -54.08
CA LYS A 950 12.74 19.90 -52.80
C LYS A 950 13.16 21.30 -52.34
N ASP A 951 13.50 22.15 -53.31
CA ASP A 951 13.93 23.54 -53.09
C ASP A 951 12.72 24.49 -53.20
N GLU A 952 12.78 25.62 -52.48
CA GLU A 952 11.69 26.62 -52.47
C GLU A 952 11.62 27.39 -53.80
N GLN A 953 10.40 27.66 -54.27
CA GLN A 953 10.15 28.37 -55.53
C GLN A 953 9.35 29.65 -55.26
N VAL A 954 9.67 30.76 -55.93
CA VAL A 954 9.04 32.06 -55.70
C VAL A 954 8.52 32.66 -56.99
N ILE A 955 7.23 32.99 -57.01
CA ILE A 955 6.57 33.77 -58.05
C ILE A 955 6.39 35.21 -57.57
N THR A 956 6.56 36.18 -58.47
CA THR A 956 6.27 37.59 -58.21
C THR A 956 5.39 38.16 -59.31
N TYR A 957 4.33 38.87 -58.94
CA TYR A 957 3.50 39.71 -59.80
C TYR A 957 3.73 41.18 -59.44
N ARG A 958 3.88 42.05 -60.46
CA ARG A 958 4.02 43.50 -60.25
C ARG A 958 2.89 44.29 -60.91
N TYR A 959 2.55 45.42 -60.30
CA TYR A 959 1.40 46.26 -60.64
C TYR A 959 1.79 47.73 -60.82
N GLU A 960 0.98 48.47 -61.58
CA GLU A 960 1.11 49.91 -61.82
C GLU A 960 -0.20 50.62 -61.43
N GLU A 961 -0.10 51.85 -60.91
CA GLU A 961 -1.25 52.69 -60.60
C GLU A 961 -1.90 53.26 -61.88
N SER A 962 -3.22 53.13 -61.99
CA SER A 962 -4.01 53.47 -63.17
C SER A 962 -4.89 54.72 -62.96
N HIS A 963 -4.87 55.62 -63.94
CA HIS A 963 -5.72 56.82 -63.95
C HIS A 963 -5.99 57.33 -65.36
N ILE A 964 -7.01 58.17 -65.49
CA ILE A 964 -7.46 58.75 -66.76
C ILE A 964 -7.93 60.21 -66.57
N GLY A 965 -7.64 61.11 -67.51
CA GLY A 965 -7.85 62.56 -67.36
C GLY A 965 -8.16 63.32 -68.65
N ILE A 966 -8.65 64.57 -68.54
CA ILE A 966 -8.87 65.50 -69.66
C ILE A 966 -7.98 66.73 -69.52
N ILE A 967 -7.25 67.08 -70.58
CA ILE A 967 -6.36 68.24 -70.67
C ILE A 967 -6.94 69.25 -71.67
N ALA A 968 -7.73 70.24 -71.19
CA ALA A 968 -8.44 71.21 -72.04
C ALA A 968 -8.11 72.68 -71.70
N ASP A 969 -8.20 73.56 -72.70
CA ASP A 969 -8.14 75.02 -72.49
C ASP A 969 -9.35 75.52 -71.68
N LYS A 970 -9.09 76.32 -70.63
CA LYS A 970 -10.15 76.82 -69.73
C LYS A 970 -10.91 78.05 -70.26
N ARG A 971 -10.52 78.61 -71.40
CA ARG A 971 -11.19 79.73 -72.08
C ARG A 971 -10.77 79.83 -73.53
N TRP A 972 -11.74 80.06 -74.41
CA TRP A 972 -11.53 80.52 -75.78
C TRP A 972 -12.02 81.96 -75.92
N ASP A 973 -11.42 82.75 -76.81
CA ASP A 973 -11.79 84.15 -77.02
C ASP A 973 -11.80 84.48 -78.52
N PHE A 974 -12.99 84.65 -79.07
CA PHE A 974 -13.20 84.96 -80.49
C PHE A 974 -12.78 86.39 -80.86
N GLY A 975 -12.42 87.24 -79.89
CA GLY A 975 -11.99 88.62 -80.11
C GLY A 975 -13.16 89.61 -80.30
N MET A 976 -12.80 90.86 -80.58
CA MET A 976 -13.77 91.95 -80.77
C MET A 976 -14.24 92.03 -82.23
N HIS A 977 -15.56 92.07 -82.43
CA HIS A 977 -16.21 92.15 -83.74
C HIS A 977 -17.25 93.28 -83.80
N ASP A 978 -17.52 93.78 -85.00
CA ASP A 978 -18.56 94.80 -85.19
C ASP A 978 -19.98 94.21 -85.08
N THR A 979 -20.95 95.10 -84.82
CA THR A 979 -22.35 94.74 -84.53
C THR A 979 -23.24 94.70 -85.78
N THR A 980 -22.68 94.72 -87.00
CA THR A 980 -23.47 94.77 -88.23
C THR A 980 -24.28 93.47 -88.40
N SER A 981 -25.59 93.61 -88.55
CA SER A 981 -26.52 92.51 -88.81
C SER A 981 -26.25 91.93 -90.20
N THR A 982 -25.41 90.91 -90.25
CA THR A 982 -24.91 90.19 -91.44
C THR A 982 -24.66 88.75 -91.03
N ASN A 983 -24.86 87.78 -91.93
CA ASN A 983 -24.53 86.38 -91.61
C ASN A 983 -23.00 86.23 -91.55
N ARG A 984 -22.43 85.84 -90.40
CA ARG A 984 -20.97 85.72 -90.24
C ARG A 984 -20.59 84.52 -89.39
N ASN A 985 -19.52 83.84 -89.80
CA ASN A 985 -18.73 82.98 -88.92
C ASN A 985 -17.60 83.81 -88.34
N TYR A 986 -17.58 83.99 -87.03
CA TYR A 986 -16.43 84.57 -86.32
C TYR A 986 -15.52 83.41 -85.91
N TYR A 987 -14.31 83.32 -86.46
CA TYR A 987 -13.41 82.20 -86.18
C TYR A 987 -12.41 82.51 -85.07
N LEU A 988 -12.24 81.57 -84.15
CA LEU A 988 -11.26 81.60 -83.08
C LEU A 988 -9.85 81.53 -83.69
N GLN A 989 -9.07 82.60 -83.52
CA GLN A 989 -7.73 82.68 -84.09
C GLN A 989 -6.78 81.69 -83.38
N ALA A 990 -5.92 81.02 -84.16
CA ALA A 990 -5.04 79.97 -83.67
C ALA A 990 -4.12 80.48 -82.55
N LYS A 991 -3.80 79.59 -81.59
CA LYS A 991 -2.75 79.91 -80.59
C LYS A 991 -1.44 80.15 -81.34
N THR A 992 -0.72 81.21 -81.00
CA THR A 992 0.62 81.45 -81.56
C THR A 992 1.67 81.13 -80.50
N SER A 993 2.53 80.16 -80.78
CA SER A 993 3.66 79.77 -79.94
C SER A 993 4.92 79.70 -80.80
N ASN A 994 6.01 80.34 -80.37
CA ASN A 994 7.26 80.47 -81.15
C ASN A 994 7.03 80.92 -82.62
N ASN A 995 6.13 81.89 -82.82
CA ASN A 995 5.64 82.39 -84.12
C ASN A 995 4.99 81.34 -85.06
N GLN A 996 4.74 80.11 -84.58
CA GLN A 996 3.96 79.11 -85.29
C GLN A 996 2.52 79.07 -84.76
N LYS A 997 1.57 78.83 -85.65
CA LYS A 997 0.17 78.63 -85.31
C LYS A 997 -0.04 77.19 -84.84
N GLN A 998 -0.73 77.05 -83.72
CA GLN A 998 -1.12 75.78 -83.12
C GLN A 998 -2.65 75.73 -83.03
N PRO A 999 -3.27 74.59 -83.35
CA PRO A 999 -4.70 74.40 -83.12
C PRO A 999 -5.03 74.47 -81.62
N TYR A 1000 -6.29 74.75 -81.31
CA TYR A 1000 -6.82 74.40 -80.01
C TYR A 1000 -6.95 72.88 -79.93
N ALA A 1001 -6.81 72.32 -78.73
CA ALA A 1001 -6.82 70.88 -78.55
C ALA A 1001 -7.44 70.53 -77.20
N VAL A 1002 -7.95 69.30 -77.11
CA VAL A 1002 -8.30 68.65 -75.85
C VAL A 1002 -7.60 67.31 -75.79
N GLY A 1003 -6.64 67.20 -74.87
CA GLY A 1003 -5.97 65.95 -74.54
C GLY A 1003 -6.85 65.03 -73.72
N VAL A 1004 -6.67 63.73 -73.89
CA VAL A 1004 -7.01 62.71 -72.91
C VAL A 1004 -5.73 61.95 -72.57
N GLU A 1005 -5.46 61.78 -71.27
CA GLU A 1005 -4.38 60.95 -70.75
C GLU A 1005 -4.97 59.66 -70.18
N ASP A 1006 -4.32 58.53 -70.44
CA ASP A 1006 -4.72 57.19 -69.98
C ASP A 1006 -3.47 56.42 -69.56
N TYR A 1007 -3.33 56.18 -68.26
CA TYR A 1007 -2.26 55.36 -67.68
C TYR A 1007 -2.84 54.02 -67.27
N TYR A 1008 -2.52 52.96 -68.01
CA TYR A 1008 -2.81 51.56 -67.69
C TYR A 1008 -4.29 51.25 -67.39
N THR A 1009 -5.24 52.07 -67.86
CA THR A 1009 -6.68 51.78 -67.69
C THR A 1009 -7.05 50.63 -68.63
N SER A 1010 -7.63 49.57 -68.08
CA SER A 1010 -8.00 48.37 -68.87
C SER A 1010 -9.26 48.54 -69.74
N LYS A 1011 -9.77 49.77 -69.83
CA LYS A 1011 -11.11 50.09 -70.34
C LYS A 1011 -11.05 51.23 -71.36
N GLY A 1012 -11.74 51.05 -72.49
CA GLY A 1012 -11.89 52.09 -73.49
C GLY A 1012 -12.65 53.30 -72.95
N TRP A 1013 -12.60 54.42 -73.67
CA TRP A 1013 -13.18 55.68 -73.22
C TRP A 1013 -13.64 56.57 -74.37
N THR A 1014 -14.58 57.47 -74.08
CA THR A 1014 -15.18 58.39 -75.05
C THR A 1014 -15.07 59.83 -74.57
N LEU A 1015 -14.39 60.68 -75.34
CA LEU A 1015 -14.39 62.14 -75.13
C LEU A 1015 -15.61 62.75 -75.83
N ASN A 1016 -16.45 63.47 -75.09
CA ASN A 1016 -17.60 64.19 -75.60
C ASN A 1016 -17.57 65.66 -75.18
N VAL A 1017 -18.14 66.54 -75.99
CA VAL A 1017 -18.36 67.96 -75.65
C VAL A 1017 -19.80 68.38 -75.93
N ARG A 1018 -20.36 69.25 -75.09
CA ARG A 1018 -21.61 69.99 -75.39
C ARG A 1018 -21.45 71.47 -75.10
N GLN A 1019 -22.33 72.29 -75.67
CA GLN A 1019 -22.49 73.68 -75.29
C GLN A 1019 -23.65 73.80 -74.29
N ASP A 1020 -23.37 74.20 -73.05
CA ASP A 1020 -24.35 74.17 -71.96
C ASP A 1020 -25.41 75.26 -72.09
N ASP A 1021 -25.04 76.45 -72.60
CA ASP A 1021 -25.89 77.64 -72.69
C ASP A 1021 -25.74 78.35 -74.05
N GLN A 1022 -26.51 79.42 -74.31
CA GLN A 1022 -26.31 80.26 -75.51
C GLN A 1022 -25.38 81.43 -75.16
N PHE A 1023 -24.52 81.82 -76.10
CA PHE A 1023 -23.65 82.99 -76.00
C PHE A 1023 -24.41 84.21 -75.50
N HIS A 1024 -24.13 84.60 -74.26
CA HIS A 1024 -24.86 85.62 -73.55
C HIS A 1024 -23.93 86.71 -73.00
N THR A 1025 -24.44 87.94 -72.91
CA THR A 1025 -23.80 88.98 -72.11
C THR A 1025 -23.71 88.53 -70.65
N ASN A 1026 -22.77 89.09 -69.89
CA ASN A 1026 -22.75 88.87 -68.44
C ASN A 1026 -24.12 89.27 -67.84
N ALA A 1027 -24.69 88.44 -66.96
CA ALA A 1027 -26.03 88.65 -66.39
C ALA A 1027 -26.18 90.00 -65.65
N ASN A 1028 -25.07 90.58 -65.18
CA ASN A 1028 -25.03 91.89 -64.56
C ASN A 1028 -25.17 93.06 -65.56
N GLU A 1029 -24.89 92.84 -66.86
CA GLU A 1029 -24.99 93.85 -67.91
C GLU A 1029 -26.40 93.97 -68.49
N LYS A 1030 -27.31 94.63 -67.77
CA LYS A 1030 -28.70 94.83 -68.20
C LYS A 1030 -28.84 95.83 -69.35
N ILE A 1031 -28.91 95.33 -70.58
CA ILE A 1031 -29.34 96.12 -71.75
C ILE A 1031 -30.85 96.00 -71.89
N ALA A 1032 -31.58 97.13 -71.90
CA ALA A 1032 -33.03 97.18 -72.10
C ALA A 1032 -33.78 96.10 -71.27
N GLY A 1033 -33.55 96.11 -69.95
CA GLY A 1033 -34.27 95.28 -68.98
C GLY A 1033 -33.71 93.88 -68.69
N GLY A 1034 -32.77 93.34 -69.47
CA GLY A 1034 -32.26 91.98 -69.20
C GLY A 1034 -31.02 91.57 -70.00
N GLN A 1035 -30.51 90.38 -69.71
CA GLN A 1035 -29.40 89.73 -70.43
C GLN A 1035 -29.70 89.64 -71.94
N LYS A 1036 -28.66 89.60 -72.78
CA LYS A 1036 -28.81 89.48 -74.23
C LYS A 1036 -28.04 88.28 -74.75
N PHE A 1037 -28.68 87.52 -75.60
CA PHE A 1037 -28.17 86.29 -76.21
C PHE A 1037 -27.85 86.56 -77.68
N LEU A 1038 -26.86 85.86 -78.22
CA LEU A 1038 -26.70 85.74 -79.67
C LEU A 1038 -27.69 84.68 -80.16
N ASP A 1039 -28.98 85.03 -80.19
CA ASP A 1039 -30.07 84.12 -80.57
C ASP A 1039 -29.77 83.37 -81.88
N ASN A 1040 -29.88 82.04 -81.84
CA ASN A 1040 -29.55 81.12 -82.95
C ASN A 1040 -28.07 81.15 -83.41
N ALA A 1041 -27.15 81.68 -82.62
CA ALA A 1041 -25.73 81.43 -82.82
C ALA A 1041 -25.40 79.96 -82.48
N VAL A 1042 -24.44 79.41 -83.21
CA VAL A 1042 -24.04 78.01 -83.16
C VAL A 1042 -22.52 77.95 -83.27
N LEU A 1043 -21.86 77.16 -82.43
CA LEU A 1043 -20.43 76.88 -82.60
C LEU A 1043 -20.24 75.82 -83.68
N ASN A 1044 -19.49 76.13 -84.72
CA ASN A 1044 -19.20 75.24 -85.84
C ASN A 1044 -17.73 74.80 -85.79
N PHE A 1045 -17.50 73.50 -85.72
CA PHE A 1045 -16.19 72.87 -85.54
C PHE A 1045 -15.81 72.09 -86.79
N HIS A 1046 -14.60 72.33 -87.28
CA HIS A 1046 -14.09 71.85 -88.57
C HIS A 1046 -12.69 71.27 -88.38
N ASN A 1047 -12.27 70.38 -89.28
CA ASN A 1047 -10.92 69.79 -89.34
C ASN A 1047 -10.46 69.07 -88.04
N GLY A 1048 -11.39 68.53 -87.26
CA GLY A 1048 -11.08 67.78 -86.04
C GLY A 1048 -10.26 66.52 -86.31
N GLN A 1049 -9.10 66.39 -85.69
CA GLN A 1049 -8.14 65.29 -85.88
C GLN A 1049 -7.57 64.81 -84.53
N VAL A 1050 -7.02 63.59 -84.47
CA VAL A 1050 -6.40 63.03 -83.26
C VAL A 1050 -4.90 62.81 -83.44
N VAL A 1051 -4.12 63.13 -82.42
CA VAL A 1051 -2.66 62.96 -82.39
C VAL A 1051 -2.23 62.32 -81.07
N LEU A 1052 -1.61 61.14 -81.11
CA LEU A 1052 -0.88 60.59 -79.97
C LEU A 1052 0.36 61.46 -79.71
N LYS A 1053 0.54 61.92 -78.47
CA LYS A 1053 1.64 62.78 -78.03
C LYS A 1053 2.78 62.01 -77.38
N GLU A 1054 2.39 61.07 -76.53
CA GLU A 1054 3.28 60.27 -75.70
C GLU A 1054 2.57 58.94 -75.41
N GLY A 1055 3.33 57.89 -75.14
CA GLY A 1055 2.83 56.57 -74.80
C GLY A 1055 3.93 55.52 -74.85
N ASP A 1056 3.66 54.34 -74.30
CA ASP A 1056 4.54 53.18 -74.39
C ASP A 1056 4.19 52.29 -75.61
N ASP A 1057 4.99 51.25 -75.85
CA ASP A 1057 4.80 50.33 -76.99
C ASP A 1057 3.43 49.64 -76.99
N VAL A 1058 2.78 49.49 -75.83
CA VAL A 1058 1.45 48.89 -75.71
C VAL A 1058 0.36 49.92 -76.02
N GLY A 1059 0.38 51.08 -75.35
CA GLY A 1059 -0.58 52.17 -75.54
C GLY A 1059 -0.53 52.77 -76.95
N ALA A 1060 0.64 52.85 -77.57
CA ALA A 1060 0.81 53.32 -78.95
C ALA A 1060 0.13 52.43 -80.01
N THR A 1061 -0.24 51.19 -79.68
CA THR A 1061 -0.98 50.28 -80.58
C THR A 1061 -2.50 50.31 -80.38
N ALA A 1062 -3.01 51.06 -79.42
CA ALA A 1062 -4.43 51.07 -79.07
C ALA A 1062 -5.25 51.96 -80.06
N PRO A 1063 -6.37 51.45 -80.62
CA PRO A 1063 -7.07 52.13 -81.71
C PRO A 1063 -8.08 53.18 -81.24
N VAL A 1064 -8.05 54.35 -81.90
CA VAL A 1064 -9.15 55.33 -81.87
C VAL A 1064 -10.23 54.88 -82.85
N SER A 1065 -11.24 54.20 -82.32
CA SER A 1065 -12.36 53.57 -83.05
C SER A 1065 -13.33 54.56 -83.73
N LYS A 1066 -13.39 55.82 -83.28
CA LYS A 1066 -14.25 56.86 -83.82
C LYS A 1066 -13.61 58.23 -83.67
N LEU A 1067 -13.84 59.10 -84.66
CA LEU A 1067 -13.38 60.49 -84.73
C LEU A 1067 -14.44 61.35 -85.46
N THR A 1068 -14.86 62.48 -84.89
CA THR A 1068 -15.96 63.33 -85.43
C THR A 1068 -15.42 64.68 -85.91
N SER A 1069 -14.71 64.68 -87.05
CA SER A 1069 -13.94 65.84 -87.54
C SER A 1069 -14.75 67.12 -87.79
N GLU A 1070 -16.05 67.00 -88.05
CA GLU A 1070 -16.97 68.07 -88.42
C GLU A 1070 -18.22 68.00 -87.53
N PHE A 1071 -18.54 69.06 -86.79
CA PHE A 1071 -19.76 69.12 -85.97
C PHE A 1071 -20.22 70.54 -85.67
N GLU A 1072 -21.49 70.66 -85.23
CA GLU A 1072 -22.04 71.91 -84.70
C GLU A 1072 -22.55 71.68 -83.27
N LEU A 1073 -22.20 72.57 -82.34
CA LEU A 1073 -22.82 72.61 -81.02
C LEU A 1073 -23.91 73.68 -81.01
N THR A 1074 -25.14 73.21 -80.75
CA THR A 1074 -26.26 74.07 -80.37
C THR A 1074 -26.32 74.22 -78.85
N PRO A 1075 -26.71 75.40 -78.33
CA PRO A 1075 -26.95 75.62 -76.89
C PRO A 1075 -27.89 74.59 -76.27
N ASN A 1076 -27.56 74.11 -75.06
CA ASN A 1076 -28.30 73.06 -74.34
C ASN A 1076 -28.44 71.76 -75.18
N GLY A 1077 -27.57 71.55 -76.17
CA GLY A 1077 -27.60 70.38 -77.05
C GLY A 1077 -27.05 69.11 -76.39
N GLU A 1078 -27.37 67.97 -77.01
CA GLU A 1078 -26.74 66.69 -76.68
C GLU A 1078 -25.22 66.73 -76.88
N ALA A 1079 -24.51 65.89 -76.12
CA ALA A 1079 -23.04 65.83 -76.19
C ALA A 1079 -22.56 65.15 -77.48
N VAL A 1080 -21.71 65.86 -78.23
CA VAL A 1080 -21.04 65.32 -79.41
C VAL A 1080 -19.82 64.54 -78.97
N ASN A 1081 -19.87 63.22 -79.19
CA ASN A 1081 -18.72 62.31 -79.13
C ASN A 1081 -17.69 62.75 -80.17
N LEU A 1082 -16.52 63.21 -79.71
CA LEU A 1082 -15.42 63.69 -80.53
C LEU A 1082 -14.48 62.56 -80.93
N MET A 1083 -14.10 61.73 -79.96
CA MET A 1083 -13.30 60.54 -80.20
C MET A 1083 -13.65 59.43 -79.21
N THR A 1084 -13.49 58.18 -79.68
CA THR A 1084 -13.71 56.97 -78.87
C THR A 1084 -12.49 56.07 -78.97
N HIS A 1085 -11.79 55.86 -77.87
CA HIS A 1085 -10.65 54.96 -77.74
C HIS A 1085 -11.13 53.59 -77.22
N THR A 1086 -10.62 52.49 -77.77
CA THR A 1086 -11.09 51.14 -77.39
C THR A 1086 -9.94 50.27 -76.89
N SER A 1087 -10.12 49.70 -75.71
CA SER A 1087 -9.19 48.75 -75.08
C SER A 1087 -9.05 47.47 -75.91
N LYS A 1088 -7.80 47.06 -76.21
CA LYS A 1088 -7.46 45.77 -76.83
C LYS A 1088 -7.54 44.64 -75.80
N THR A 1089 -8.46 43.70 -75.94
CA THR A 1089 -8.58 42.54 -75.03
C THR A 1089 -7.25 41.77 -74.90
N PRO A 1090 -6.82 41.35 -73.70
CA PRO A 1090 -5.67 40.47 -73.52
C PRO A 1090 -5.84 39.12 -74.20
N ASP A 1091 -4.70 38.52 -74.60
CA ASP A 1091 -4.67 37.13 -75.09
C ASP A 1091 -5.00 36.15 -73.95
N PRO A 1092 -5.72 35.03 -74.20
CA PRO A 1092 -6.20 34.14 -73.15
C PRO A 1092 -5.07 33.57 -72.26
N GLY A 1093 -5.11 33.92 -70.96
CA GLY A 1093 -4.09 33.54 -69.97
C GLY A 1093 -3.18 34.68 -69.52
N TYR A 1094 -3.21 35.81 -70.22
CA TYR A 1094 -2.53 37.06 -69.83
C TYR A 1094 -3.50 38.06 -69.21
N TYR A 1095 -3.00 38.87 -68.28
CA TYR A 1095 -3.78 39.84 -67.52
C TYR A 1095 -3.56 41.30 -67.95
N ALA A 1096 -2.52 41.58 -68.74
CA ALA A 1096 -2.12 42.92 -69.16
C ALA A 1096 -2.13 43.05 -70.68
N ALA A 1097 -2.80 44.09 -71.21
CA ALA A 1097 -2.81 44.43 -72.64
C ALA A 1097 -2.99 45.94 -72.92
N HIS A 1098 -2.81 46.76 -71.89
CA HIS A 1098 -2.99 48.22 -71.91
C HIS A 1098 -1.76 48.86 -71.30
N GLY A 1099 -1.25 49.88 -71.95
CA GLY A 1099 -0.10 50.64 -71.50
C GLY A 1099 -0.49 52.06 -71.13
N PHE A 1100 0.39 53.02 -71.45
CA PHE A 1100 0.18 54.44 -71.24
C PHE A 1100 0.04 55.17 -72.58
N GLY A 1101 -0.82 56.19 -72.64
CA GLY A 1101 -0.80 57.17 -73.73
C GLY A 1101 -1.45 58.52 -73.40
N ILE A 1102 -1.18 59.51 -74.25
CA ILE A 1102 -1.85 60.82 -74.24
C ILE A 1102 -2.25 61.17 -75.69
N TRP A 1103 -3.55 61.36 -75.95
CA TRP A 1103 -4.10 61.68 -77.27
C TRP A 1103 -4.72 63.08 -77.26
N GLU A 1104 -4.23 63.99 -78.10
CA GLU A 1104 -4.89 65.27 -78.36
C GLU A 1104 -5.91 65.17 -79.48
N TYR A 1105 -7.17 65.51 -79.18
CA TYR A 1105 -8.15 65.91 -80.18
C TYR A 1105 -7.89 67.38 -80.57
N GLN A 1106 -7.33 67.61 -81.76
CA GLN A 1106 -6.94 68.92 -82.27
C GLN A 1106 -7.98 69.47 -83.27
N PHE A 1107 -8.26 70.77 -83.17
CA PHE A 1107 -9.12 71.49 -84.11
C PHE A 1107 -8.29 72.09 -85.25
N GLY A 1108 -8.05 71.28 -86.29
CA GLY A 1108 -7.25 71.62 -87.48
C GLY A 1108 -5.75 71.40 -87.35
N ASP A 1109 -5.02 71.60 -88.45
CA ASP A 1109 -3.55 71.70 -88.47
C ASP A 1109 -3.09 73.18 -88.30
N SER A 1110 -1.77 73.42 -88.34
CA SER A 1110 -1.18 74.77 -88.25
C SER A 1110 -1.53 75.73 -89.40
N LYS A 1111 -2.21 75.25 -90.46
CA LYS A 1111 -2.73 76.06 -91.58
C LYS A 1111 -4.24 76.29 -91.45
N GLN A 1112 -4.97 75.34 -90.87
CA GLN A 1112 -6.44 75.35 -90.74
C GLN A 1112 -6.94 75.92 -89.41
N ALA A 1113 -6.10 75.96 -88.37
CA ALA A 1113 -6.49 76.30 -87.00
C ALA A 1113 -7.31 77.60 -86.86
N ASP A 1114 -6.96 78.67 -87.60
CA ASP A 1114 -7.68 79.97 -87.55
C ASP A 1114 -9.14 79.92 -88.05
N TYR A 1115 -9.55 78.80 -88.64
CA TYR A 1115 -10.87 78.59 -89.24
C TYR A 1115 -11.56 77.32 -88.71
N SER A 1116 -10.92 76.60 -87.79
CA SER A 1116 -11.36 75.26 -87.34
C SER A 1116 -12.33 75.30 -86.15
N ILE A 1117 -12.42 76.43 -85.45
CA ILE A 1117 -13.50 76.71 -84.49
C ILE A 1117 -14.14 78.04 -84.89
N GLY A 1118 -15.39 77.98 -85.34
CA GLY A 1118 -16.21 79.15 -85.67
C GLY A 1118 -17.37 79.33 -84.71
N LEU A 1119 -17.81 80.57 -84.56
CA LEU A 1119 -19.09 80.95 -84.01
C LEU A 1119 -19.92 81.54 -85.16
N ARG A 1120 -20.81 80.73 -85.74
CA ARG A 1120 -21.77 81.18 -86.75
C ARG A 1120 -22.87 81.96 -86.07
N VAL A 1121 -22.96 83.25 -86.39
CA VAL A 1121 -23.99 84.16 -85.89
C VAL A 1121 -24.84 84.64 -87.08
N PRO A 1122 -26.09 84.15 -87.20
CA PRO A 1122 -26.99 84.52 -88.30
C PRO A 1122 -27.19 86.03 -88.48
N GLU A 1123 -27.61 86.42 -89.68
CA GLU A 1123 -27.92 87.82 -90.02
C GLU A 1123 -29.02 88.40 -89.13
N LYS A 1124 -30.05 87.59 -88.84
CA LYS A 1124 -31.19 87.97 -87.98
C LYS A 1124 -30.83 88.08 -86.50
N THR A 1125 -29.65 87.61 -86.08
CA THR A 1125 -29.23 87.64 -84.66
C THR A 1125 -28.87 89.05 -84.24
N LYS A 1126 -29.54 89.54 -83.19
CA LYS A 1126 -29.41 90.93 -82.73
C LYS A 1126 -28.12 91.13 -81.92
N ARG A 1127 -27.16 91.80 -82.53
CA ARG A 1127 -25.84 92.10 -81.93
C ARG A 1127 -25.90 93.38 -81.09
N TYR A 1128 -25.34 93.33 -79.90
CA TYR A 1128 -25.08 94.50 -79.04
C TYR A 1128 -23.56 94.59 -78.78
N PRO A 1129 -22.99 95.80 -78.60
CA PRO A 1129 -21.55 95.95 -78.39
C PRO A 1129 -21.16 95.60 -76.94
N ARG A 1130 -21.07 94.31 -76.65
CA ARG A 1130 -20.67 93.71 -75.36
C ARG A 1130 -19.92 92.39 -75.57
N GLN A 1131 -19.23 91.94 -74.52
CA GLN A 1131 -18.69 90.60 -74.49
C GLN A 1131 -19.84 89.59 -74.34
N TYR A 1132 -19.79 88.52 -75.12
CA TYR A 1132 -20.65 87.36 -74.95
C TYR A 1132 -19.80 86.17 -74.50
N THR A 1133 -20.39 85.31 -73.68
CA THR A 1133 -19.76 84.11 -73.10
C THR A 1133 -20.73 82.95 -73.15
N SER A 1134 -20.20 81.74 -73.27
CA SER A 1134 -20.94 80.48 -73.19
C SER A 1134 -20.01 79.42 -72.60
N GLN A 1135 -20.57 78.37 -72.00
CA GLN A 1135 -19.81 77.28 -71.38
C GLN A 1135 -19.84 76.02 -72.23
N LEU A 1136 -18.71 75.30 -72.23
CA LEU A 1136 -18.57 73.97 -72.83
C LEU A 1136 -18.24 72.94 -71.75
N THR A 1137 -19.12 71.96 -71.58
CA THR A 1137 -18.86 70.79 -70.73
C THR A 1137 -18.17 69.73 -71.58
N TRP A 1138 -16.94 69.40 -71.20
CA TRP A 1138 -16.19 68.24 -71.68
C TRP A 1138 -16.44 67.07 -70.72
N SER A 1139 -16.61 65.87 -71.26
CA SER A 1139 -16.88 64.67 -70.47
C SER A 1139 -16.16 63.46 -71.05
N LEU A 1140 -15.55 62.67 -70.16
CA LEU A 1140 -14.87 61.43 -70.48
C LEU A 1140 -15.69 60.28 -69.90
N VAL A 1141 -16.19 59.41 -70.77
CA VAL A 1141 -17.02 58.26 -70.40
C VAL A 1141 -16.18 57.01 -70.59
N ILE A 1142 -15.79 56.37 -69.49
CA ILE A 1142 -15.10 55.08 -69.48
C ILE A 1142 -16.14 53.99 -69.82
N ALA A 1143 -15.76 53.00 -70.62
CA ALA A 1143 -16.57 51.81 -70.87
C ALA A 1143 -16.68 50.94 -69.60
N GLU A 1144 -17.77 50.18 -69.46
CA GLU A 1144 -17.94 49.22 -68.36
C GLU A 1144 -17.09 47.96 -68.53
#